data_AF-A0A955AE11-F1
#
_entry.id   AF-A0A955AE11-F1
#
_cell.length_a   1.000
_cell.length_b   1.000
_cell.length_c   1.000
_cell.angle_alpha   90.00
_cell.angle_beta   90.00
_cell.angle_gamma   90.00
#
_symmetry.space_group_name_H-M   'P 1'
#
loop_
_entity.id
_entity.type
_entity.pdbx_description
1 polymer ?
#
loop_
_entity_poly.entity_id
_entity_poly.type
_entity_poly.pdbx_seq_one_letter_code
_entity_poly.pdbx_strand_id
1 'polypeptide(L)'
;MSVAEPLELIRGQVVFEGDTTTAGSLTLHGGELTLSGSPLDAPIVLANDGGSPLLRGTTFEVRGTPLRGGVTGSGDLLLAGGFTVDNLPLSQDGALRITDPTNSGGGSVTLDIANGYTGKTIVEVGRLIVNHVGSLGSDTSPVEVKGQGTLVLNASSTRDLRVDGILPWVLAQNHSVFGARGIGFGTLSDNGTITTLADYVTDINTAAANDHVEIGSTNLILNADLQIASLTFDIPGGPLDLGGHTLNLASGGLFLGEGGVIQNGSLTGGESGKNEIVVWGSGHISADITDNSRGPVSITFASGTSKEISGSNTYSGTTHVAETHLIVATANALPVNSDLHIVGGKVQLPVGQTTPTVLRAIRVAEGGKLEVQQQGRNELQFDSMLLEEGTVHLDRLIGDGSITKTTSGAASLILGSPTPTYNGTITIEDGRLEVFGGNNARFMVNGGKLVTWDTSSTIALAGGDLQTRGLHGSVEITAPARLLLDLDPNSMSSVIDGTLVGDGSLTITRAVPVSTSELASRHVHSITGDNSAFSGDVNIASVAIMARTSTALGTGHINVLPDGVLSFWGPGGDTAADRLAIQNNISLAGGQLVGDSNAPPQFLHGELHVSGMSRIGNVQVLGDTYLSDGSRLSSVTKDVTQYVGDLWIGGHAELEYGNEIIAVNASDVLVGTTQLLGTIRSNATNAVLDLIDRGLDEAVIDVSLDVQSGQSLSILHNGQSMDLLIAGGGKRVSGDGTINNNVTVSEGAAITPGSSEGLLAIDGTVSFANGGRLSIELGGVDPGIQFGALQVLGNVSLNGGLLDVTLSDGFAIQPDDTFEILTGMRIDGQFANATDSVVAGQFEFTVQYLPTSIVLGDARIVPESS
;
A
#
# COMPACT_ATOMS: atom_id res chain seq x y z
N MET A 1 33.25 30.26 -1.60
CA MET A 1 34.27 29.25 -1.97
C MET A 1 34.64 29.54 -3.43
N SER A 2 35.91 29.80 -3.78
CA SER A 2 36.27 30.04 -5.18
C SER A 2 36.74 28.74 -5.83
N VAL A 3 35.95 28.20 -6.75
CA VAL A 3 36.41 27.07 -7.58
C VAL A 3 37.12 27.68 -8.78
N ALA A 4 38.45 27.61 -8.77
CA ALA A 4 39.28 28.14 -9.86
C ALA A 4 39.38 27.18 -11.05
N GLU A 5 39.09 25.89 -10.83
CA GLU A 5 39.14 24.85 -11.86
C GLU A 5 37.77 24.62 -12.51
N PRO A 6 37.72 24.17 -13.78
CA PRO A 6 36.49 23.73 -14.41
C PRO A 6 35.82 22.60 -13.61
N LEU A 7 34.50 22.64 -13.47
CA LEU A 7 33.73 21.61 -12.79
C LEU A 7 32.80 20.91 -13.78
N GLU A 8 32.75 19.59 -13.73
CA GLU A 8 31.93 18.75 -14.60
C GLU A 8 30.90 17.99 -13.75
N LEU A 9 29.61 18.21 -14.02
CA LEU A 9 28.50 17.52 -13.37
C LEU A 9 27.91 16.49 -14.33
N ILE A 10 28.18 15.21 -14.06
CA ILE A 10 27.68 14.10 -14.87
C ILE A 10 26.24 13.72 -14.44
N ARG A 11 26.03 13.51 -13.13
CA ARG A 11 24.73 13.19 -12.48
C ARG A 11 24.76 13.65 -11.02
N GLY A 12 23.59 13.69 -10.37
CA GLY A 12 23.44 14.03 -8.95
C GLY A 12 23.04 15.48 -8.73
N GLN A 13 23.32 16.01 -7.54
CA GLN A 13 22.99 17.39 -7.17
C GLN A 13 24.24 18.11 -6.65
N VAL A 14 24.45 19.35 -7.09
CA VAL A 14 25.45 20.27 -6.55
C VAL A 14 24.72 21.49 -6.01
N VAL A 15 24.95 21.81 -4.74
CA VAL A 15 24.37 22.98 -4.08
C VAL A 15 25.48 23.99 -3.78
N PHE A 16 25.36 25.18 -4.36
CA PHE A 16 26.20 26.31 -4.01
C PHE A 16 25.49 27.16 -2.95
N GLU A 17 25.97 27.07 -1.72
CA GLU A 17 25.54 27.90 -0.60
C GLU A 17 26.44 29.15 -0.49
N GLY A 18 25.87 30.33 -0.74
CA GLY A 18 26.48 31.65 -0.61
C GLY A 18 27.18 32.21 -1.86
N ASP A 19 27.89 33.33 -1.69
CA ASP A 19 28.61 34.04 -2.75
C ASP A 19 29.73 33.16 -3.34
N THR A 20 29.40 32.53 -4.46
CA THR A 20 30.25 31.56 -5.14
C THR A 20 30.66 32.14 -6.48
N THR A 21 31.91 32.60 -6.53
CA THR A 21 32.57 32.98 -7.79
C THR A 21 33.38 31.78 -8.27
N THR A 22 32.88 31.10 -9.29
CA THR A 22 33.68 30.13 -10.04
C THR A 22 34.36 30.88 -11.19
N ALA A 23 35.68 30.76 -11.31
CA ALA A 23 36.42 31.36 -12.43
C ALA A 23 36.52 30.42 -13.64
N GLY A 24 36.35 29.12 -13.41
CA GLY A 24 36.28 28.08 -14.45
C GLY A 24 34.85 27.82 -14.94
N SER A 25 34.73 27.26 -16.15
CA SER A 25 33.45 26.85 -16.72
C SER A 25 32.79 25.69 -15.95
N LEU A 26 31.46 25.66 -15.93
CA LEU A 26 30.67 24.55 -15.39
C LEU A 26 30.10 23.72 -16.55
N THR A 27 30.57 22.50 -16.75
CA THR A 27 30.05 21.59 -17.78
C THR A 27 28.97 20.70 -17.16
N LEU A 28 27.76 20.74 -17.70
CA LEU A 28 26.60 19.97 -17.22
C LEU A 28 26.17 18.95 -18.27
N HIS A 29 26.25 17.67 -17.91
CA HIS A 29 25.73 16.55 -18.71
C HIS A 29 24.30 16.20 -18.27
N GLY A 30 24.03 16.30 -16.97
CA GLY A 30 22.72 16.11 -16.35
C GLY A 30 22.76 16.49 -14.87
N GLY A 31 21.74 16.05 -14.11
CA GLY A 31 21.65 16.36 -12.67
C GLY A 31 21.08 17.74 -12.37
N GLU A 32 21.21 18.16 -11.10
CA GLU A 32 20.66 19.40 -10.57
C GLU A 32 21.76 20.32 -10.02
N LEU A 33 21.78 21.57 -10.46
CA LEU A 33 22.64 22.63 -9.94
C LEU A 33 21.79 23.65 -9.17
N THR A 34 21.93 23.69 -7.86
CA THR A 34 21.18 24.59 -6.98
C THR A 34 22.02 25.79 -6.58
N LEU A 35 21.51 27.00 -6.82
CA LEU A 35 22.15 28.28 -6.48
C LEU A 35 21.38 29.01 -5.39
N SER A 36 22.05 29.38 -4.31
CA SER A 36 21.41 30.01 -3.15
C SER A 36 21.33 31.55 -3.19
N GLY A 37 21.01 32.14 -4.35
CA GLY A 37 20.76 33.58 -4.49
C GLY A 37 21.93 34.47 -4.94
N SER A 38 23.16 33.96 -4.97
CA SER A 38 24.33 34.73 -5.38
C SER A 38 24.56 34.68 -6.91
N PRO A 39 25.03 35.76 -7.56
CA PRO A 39 25.28 35.77 -9.00
C PRO A 39 26.24 34.66 -9.44
N LEU A 40 25.90 33.97 -10.53
CA LEU A 40 26.79 33.01 -11.17
C LEU A 40 27.47 33.65 -12.38
N ASP A 41 28.73 34.03 -12.20
CA ASP A 41 29.55 34.65 -13.25
C ASP A 41 30.23 33.63 -14.18
N ALA A 42 30.30 32.34 -13.80
CA ALA A 42 30.93 31.32 -14.63
C ALA A 42 30.07 30.91 -15.82
N PRO A 43 30.68 30.70 -17.00
CA PRO A 43 29.98 30.16 -18.15
C PRO A 43 29.56 28.72 -17.90
N ILE A 44 28.30 28.42 -18.21
CA ILE A 44 27.76 27.06 -18.18
C ILE A 44 27.80 26.48 -19.59
N VAL A 45 28.26 25.24 -19.72
CA VAL A 45 28.34 24.48 -20.98
C VAL A 45 27.51 23.22 -20.84
N LEU A 46 26.46 23.06 -21.65
CA LEU A 46 25.66 21.85 -21.71
C LEU A 46 26.34 20.82 -22.61
N ALA A 47 26.57 19.62 -22.07
CA ALA A 47 27.11 18.50 -22.81
C ALA A 47 25.95 17.59 -23.24
N ASN A 48 25.73 17.46 -24.56
CA ASN A 48 24.61 16.71 -25.14
C ASN A 48 24.84 15.19 -25.08
N ASP A 49 24.68 14.62 -23.90
CA ASP A 49 24.75 13.17 -23.67
C ASP A 49 23.41 12.55 -23.24
N GLY A 50 22.32 13.28 -23.49
CA GLY A 50 20.94 12.82 -23.26
C GLY A 50 20.36 13.18 -21.89
N GLY A 51 21.12 13.85 -21.01
CA GLY A 51 20.57 14.50 -19.83
C GLY A 51 19.99 15.88 -20.15
N SER A 52 18.97 16.29 -19.38
CA SER A 52 18.44 17.66 -19.39
C SER A 52 18.74 18.29 -18.03
N PRO A 53 19.88 18.97 -17.85
CA PRO A 53 20.29 19.48 -16.55
C PRO A 53 19.30 20.52 -16.02
N LEU A 54 19.01 20.44 -14.72
CA LEU A 54 18.14 21.36 -14.00
C LEU A 54 18.98 22.38 -13.24
N LEU A 55 18.80 23.66 -13.54
CA LEU A 55 19.32 24.75 -12.70
C LEU A 55 18.20 25.21 -11.78
N ARG A 56 18.46 25.22 -10.47
CA ARG A 56 17.50 25.62 -9.45
C ARG A 56 17.99 26.85 -8.68
N GLY A 57 17.25 27.94 -8.73
CA GLY A 57 17.44 29.10 -7.85
C GLY A 57 16.64 28.92 -6.56
N THR A 58 17.25 29.09 -5.38
CA THR A 58 16.50 28.99 -4.12
C THR A 58 15.79 30.28 -3.74
N THR A 59 16.10 31.39 -4.41
CA THR A 59 15.43 32.68 -4.18
C THR A 59 14.15 32.73 -5.00
N PHE A 60 13.02 32.94 -4.32
CA PHE A 60 11.72 33.20 -4.94
C PHE A 60 11.44 34.70 -5.14
N GLU A 61 12.44 35.55 -4.87
CA GLU A 61 12.31 37.00 -5.02
C GLU A 61 12.30 37.41 -6.50
N VAL A 62 11.62 38.53 -6.78
CA VAL A 62 11.38 39.07 -8.14
C VAL A 62 12.66 39.30 -8.94
N ARG A 63 13.80 39.55 -8.28
CA ARG A 63 15.08 39.80 -8.97
C ARG A 63 15.89 38.55 -9.28
N GLY A 64 15.46 37.37 -8.83
CA GLY A 64 16.11 36.09 -9.11
C GLY A 64 17.60 36.02 -8.78
N THR A 65 18.22 34.87 -9.01
CA THR A 65 19.67 34.71 -9.00
C THR A 65 20.23 35.15 -10.36
N PRO A 66 21.15 36.13 -10.46
CA PRO A 66 21.69 36.54 -11.75
C PRO A 66 22.56 35.45 -12.40
N LEU A 67 22.23 35.05 -13.62
CA LEU A 67 23.02 34.14 -14.47
C LEU A 67 23.88 34.97 -15.43
N ARG A 68 25.02 35.44 -14.94
CA ARG A 68 25.88 36.39 -15.68
C ARG A 68 26.86 35.74 -16.63
N GLY A 69 27.22 34.48 -16.39
CA GLY A 69 28.14 33.71 -17.22
C GLY A 69 27.57 33.20 -18.55
N GLY A 70 26.23 33.24 -18.70
CA GLY A 70 25.54 32.69 -19.86
C GLY A 70 25.52 31.16 -19.89
N VAL A 71 24.79 30.61 -20.85
CA VAL A 71 24.69 29.16 -21.07
C VAL A 71 24.95 28.86 -22.54
N THR A 72 25.80 27.88 -22.82
CA THR A 72 26.15 27.46 -24.20
C THR A 72 26.16 25.94 -24.28
N GLY A 73 26.44 25.37 -25.45
CA GLY A 73 26.55 23.93 -25.65
C GLY A 73 25.31 23.32 -26.29
N SER A 74 25.11 22.03 -26.08
CA SER A 74 24.06 21.26 -26.74
C SER A 74 23.12 20.61 -25.73
N GLY A 75 21.82 20.59 -26.02
CA GLY A 75 20.77 20.00 -25.18
C GLY A 75 19.79 21.01 -24.53
N ASP A 76 18.74 20.46 -23.92
CA ASP A 76 17.69 21.23 -23.26
C ASP A 76 18.16 21.83 -21.92
N LEU A 77 17.76 23.06 -21.63
CA LEU A 77 18.02 23.75 -20.37
C LEU A 77 16.74 23.83 -19.54
N LEU A 78 16.73 23.22 -18.35
CA LEU A 78 15.63 23.34 -17.39
C LEU A 78 16.00 24.38 -16.33
N LEU A 79 15.13 25.38 -16.14
CA LEU A 79 15.26 26.39 -15.09
C LEU A 79 14.10 26.28 -14.10
N ALA A 80 14.41 26.22 -12.82
CA ALA A 80 13.45 26.25 -11.71
C ALA A 80 13.81 27.30 -10.66
N GLY A 81 12.81 27.92 -10.03
CA GLY A 81 13.03 28.97 -9.03
C GLY A 81 13.31 30.35 -9.64
N GLY A 82 13.97 31.23 -8.89
CA GLY A 82 14.25 32.61 -9.32
C GLY A 82 15.57 32.78 -10.06
N PHE A 83 15.53 33.23 -11.32
CA PHE A 83 16.71 33.57 -12.13
C PHE A 83 16.54 34.89 -12.88
N THR A 84 17.65 35.56 -13.16
CA THR A 84 17.68 36.71 -14.08
C THR A 84 18.85 36.56 -15.04
N VAL A 85 18.60 36.64 -16.35
CA VAL A 85 19.61 36.61 -17.41
C VAL A 85 19.79 38.05 -17.91
N ASP A 86 20.82 38.74 -17.41
CA ASP A 86 21.03 40.18 -17.60
C ASP A 86 22.37 40.56 -18.25
N ASN A 87 23.30 39.61 -18.47
CA ASN A 87 24.66 39.93 -18.93
C ASN A 87 25.10 39.11 -20.16
N LEU A 88 25.24 37.78 -20.04
CA LEU A 88 25.62 36.90 -21.15
C LEU A 88 24.45 36.01 -21.59
N PRO A 89 24.26 35.82 -22.90
CA PRO A 89 23.06 35.18 -23.44
C PRO A 89 23.01 33.67 -23.20
N LEU A 90 21.79 33.14 -23.15
CA LEU A 90 21.51 31.72 -23.35
C LEU A 90 21.66 31.38 -24.85
N SER A 91 22.58 30.49 -25.20
CA SER A 91 22.97 30.18 -26.59
C SER A 91 23.14 28.67 -26.83
N GLN A 92 22.48 27.83 -26.05
CA GLN A 92 22.42 26.38 -26.25
C GLN A 92 21.52 25.98 -27.44
N ASP A 93 21.74 24.81 -28.04
CA ASP A 93 20.95 24.39 -29.23
C ASP A 93 19.57 23.76 -28.92
N GLY A 94 19.32 23.37 -27.67
CA GLY A 94 18.06 22.74 -27.23
C GLY A 94 17.02 23.70 -26.67
N ALA A 95 15.92 23.13 -26.16
CA ALA A 95 14.78 23.88 -25.64
C ALA A 95 15.13 24.59 -24.31
N LEU A 96 14.50 25.75 -24.09
CA LEU A 96 14.45 26.39 -22.78
C LEU A 96 13.14 25.99 -22.10
N ARG A 97 13.24 25.31 -20.94
CA ARG A 97 12.07 24.85 -20.17
C ARG A 97 12.06 25.52 -18.80
N ILE A 98 10.99 26.25 -18.50
CA ILE A 98 10.73 26.80 -17.17
C ILE A 98 9.84 25.81 -16.44
N THR A 99 10.35 25.23 -15.36
CA THR A 99 9.68 24.16 -14.61
C THR A 99 9.84 24.40 -13.12
N ASP A 100 9.03 23.77 -12.29
CA ASP A 100 9.22 23.70 -10.85
C ASP A 100 8.77 22.32 -10.38
N PRO A 101 9.72 21.37 -10.23
CA PRO A 101 9.39 20.03 -9.77
C PRO A 101 8.79 19.98 -8.36
N THR A 102 8.88 21.07 -7.60
CA THR A 102 8.42 21.14 -6.21
C THR A 102 7.00 21.66 -6.06
N ASN A 103 6.32 22.02 -7.17
CA ASN A 103 4.97 22.59 -7.18
C ASN A 103 4.80 23.79 -6.24
N SER A 104 5.89 24.54 -5.98
CA SER A 104 5.86 25.65 -5.04
C SER A 104 5.25 26.93 -5.65
N GLY A 105 5.02 26.95 -6.96
CA GLY A 105 4.33 28.01 -7.71
C GLY A 105 5.04 29.37 -7.73
N GLY A 106 6.20 29.51 -7.06
CA GLY A 106 6.79 30.81 -6.74
C GLY A 106 7.99 31.25 -7.58
N GLY A 107 8.58 30.39 -8.41
CA GLY A 107 9.81 30.70 -9.15
C GLY A 107 9.58 31.69 -10.31
N SER A 108 10.48 32.67 -10.49
CA SER A 108 10.42 33.64 -11.59
C SER A 108 11.75 33.70 -12.35
N VAL A 109 11.74 33.38 -13.64
CA VAL A 109 12.87 33.53 -14.56
C VAL A 109 12.68 34.80 -15.38
N THR A 110 13.65 35.71 -15.35
CA THR A 110 13.63 36.98 -16.07
C THR A 110 14.70 36.98 -17.16
N LEU A 111 14.33 37.34 -18.39
CA LEU A 111 15.22 37.44 -19.55
C LEU A 111 15.34 38.91 -19.99
N ASP A 112 16.39 39.58 -19.52
CA ASP A 112 16.65 41.02 -19.71
C ASP A 112 17.49 41.34 -20.95
N ILE A 113 18.01 40.32 -21.63
CA ILE A 113 18.84 40.46 -22.84
C ILE A 113 18.36 39.54 -23.97
N ALA A 114 18.79 39.83 -25.19
CA ALA A 114 18.58 38.94 -26.32
C ALA A 114 19.32 37.61 -26.12
N ASN A 115 18.66 36.49 -26.42
CA ASN A 115 19.21 35.14 -26.29
C ASN A 115 19.31 34.47 -27.66
N GLY A 116 20.29 33.59 -27.82
CA GLY A 116 20.63 32.93 -29.09
C GLY A 116 20.23 31.46 -29.18
N TYR A 117 19.58 30.87 -28.18
CA TYR A 117 19.22 29.45 -28.21
C TYR A 117 18.27 29.12 -29.38
N THR A 118 18.38 27.90 -29.92
CA THR A 118 17.66 27.48 -31.14
C THR A 118 16.51 26.51 -30.90
N GLY A 119 16.30 26.06 -29.66
CA GLY A 119 15.14 25.23 -29.31
C GLY A 119 13.91 26.02 -28.91
N LYS A 120 12.82 25.29 -28.68
CA LYS A 120 11.54 25.86 -28.22
C LYS A 120 11.66 26.52 -26.86
N THR A 121 10.81 27.49 -26.59
CA THR A 121 10.58 27.98 -25.21
C THR A 121 9.32 27.31 -24.68
N ILE A 122 9.42 26.64 -23.52
CA ILE A 122 8.31 25.97 -22.85
C ILE A 122 8.24 26.47 -21.40
N VAL A 123 7.08 26.93 -20.95
CA VAL A 123 6.83 27.35 -19.56
C VAL A 123 5.81 26.38 -18.96
N GLU A 124 6.27 25.42 -18.17
CA GLU A 124 5.45 24.32 -17.62
C GLU A 124 4.94 24.62 -16.22
N VAL A 125 5.78 25.22 -15.37
CA VAL A 125 5.42 25.68 -14.01
C VAL A 125 6.32 26.88 -13.67
N GLY A 126 5.76 27.89 -12.99
CA GLY A 126 6.48 29.11 -12.60
C GLY A 126 6.33 30.25 -13.62
N ARG A 127 7.05 31.35 -13.43
CA ARG A 127 6.88 32.58 -14.20
C ARG A 127 8.09 32.89 -15.09
N LEU A 128 7.88 33.10 -16.38
CA LEU A 128 8.85 33.63 -17.32
C LEU A 128 8.55 35.10 -17.61
N ILE A 129 9.50 36.00 -17.36
CA ILE A 129 9.41 37.43 -17.66
C ILE A 129 10.36 37.76 -18.81
N VAL A 130 9.84 38.36 -19.88
CA VAL A 130 10.60 38.76 -21.07
C VAL A 130 10.67 40.29 -21.13
N ASN A 131 11.84 40.84 -20.86
CA ASN A 131 12.06 42.29 -20.78
C ASN A 131 12.81 42.87 -21.99
N HIS A 132 13.26 42.03 -22.92
CA HIS A 132 14.02 42.46 -24.10
C HIS A 132 13.51 41.81 -25.39
N VAL A 133 13.60 42.54 -26.51
CA VAL A 133 13.28 42.00 -27.83
C VAL A 133 14.32 40.94 -28.21
N GLY A 134 13.86 39.75 -28.59
CA GLY A 134 14.77 38.63 -28.89
C GLY A 134 15.23 37.82 -27.68
N SER A 135 14.64 38.00 -26.50
CA SER A 135 14.91 37.14 -25.32
C SER A 135 14.49 35.68 -25.53
N LEU A 136 13.57 35.40 -26.44
CA LEU A 136 12.97 34.08 -26.65
C LEU A 136 13.73 33.20 -27.66
N GLY A 137 15.03 33.42 -27.81
CA GLY A 137 15.86 32.65 -28.74
C GLY A 137 15.60 33.00 -30.21
N SER A 138 16.21 32.21 -31.09
CA SER A 138 16.11 32.37 -32.55
C SER A 138 15.12 31.41 -33.22
N ASP A 139 14.57 30.46 -32.45
CA ASP A 139 13.56 29.53 -32.93
C ASP A 139 12.25 30.25 -33.32
N THR A 140 11.59 29.76 -34.37
CA THR A 140 10.37 30.37 -34.89
C THR A 140 9.09 29.65 -34.46
N SER A 141 9.18 28.56 -33.68
CA SER A 141 7.98 27.91 -33.18
C SER A 141 7.24 28.83 -32.20
N PRO A 142 5.96 28.58 -31.90
CA PRO A 142 5.31 29.28 -30.80
C PRO A 142 6.02 29.03 -29.46
N VAL A 143 5.99 30.00 -28.55
CA VAL A 143 6.31 29.79 -27.13
C VAL A 143 5.19 28.98 -26.51
N GLU A 144 5.52 27.84 -25.92
CA GLU A 144 4.54 26.93 -25.33
C GLU A 144 4.36 27.27 -23.83
N VAL A 145 3.18 27.69 -23.40
CA VAL A 145 2.84 27.81 -21.97
C VAL A 145 1.92 26.65 -21.61
N LYS A 146 2.32 25.83 -20.64
CA LYS A 146 1.66 24.59 -20.21
C LYS A 146 1.47 24.62 -18.70
N GLY A 147 0.52 23.83 -18.20
CA GLY A 147 0.30 23.66 -16.76
C GLY A 147 0.24 25.01 -16.03
N GLN A 148 0.81 25.10 -14.83
CA GLN A 148 0.80 26.33 -14.03
C GLN A 148 1.83 27.38 -14.48
N GLY A 149 2.28 27.35 -15.74
CA GLY A 149 3.22 28.30 -16.31
C GLY A 149 2.61 29.70 -16.52
N THR A 150 3.37 30.74 -16.20
CA THR A 150 3.02 32.15 -16.44
C THR A 150 4.04 32.80 -17.37
N LEU A 151 3.61 33.48 -18.42
CA LEU A 151 4.48 34.27 -19.30
C LEU A 151 4.12 35.76 -19.21
N VAL A 152 5.09 36.60 -18.85
CA VAL A 152 4.97 38.05 -18.79
C VAL A 152 5.83 38.67 -19.89
N LEU A 153 5.21 39.38 -20.83
CA LEU A 153 5.90 40.07 -21.92
C LEU A 153 5.95 41.57 -21.65
N ASN A 154 7.09 42.06 -21.17
CA ASN A 154 7.36 43.51 -21.02
C ASN A 154 8.03 44.11 -22.27
N ALA A 155 8.50 43.28 -23.18
CA ALA A 155 8.97 43.64 -24.51
C ALA A 155 8.17 42.90 -25.60
N SER A 156 8.13 43.46 -26.81
CA SER A 156 7.46 42.81 -27.93
C SER A 156 8.12 41.48 -28.29
N SER A 157 7.30 40.44 -28.47
CA SER A 157 7.72 39.15 -29.01
C SER A 157 7.43 39.11 -30.52
N THR A 158 8.35 38.55 -31.29
CA THR A 158 8.14 38.20 -32.71
C THR A 158 7.70 36.75 -32.90
N ARG A 159 7.65 35.96 -31.81
CA ARG A 159 7.18 34.56 -31.81
C ARG A 159 5.71 34.50 -31.43
N ASP A 160 4.99 33.60 -32.09
CA ASP A 160 3.64 33.22 -31.71
C ASP A 160 3.60 32.64 -30.30
N LEU A 161 2.44 32.67 -29.65
CA LEU A 161 2.22 32.05 -28.35
C LEU A 161 1.27 30.86 -28.53
N ARG A 162 1.61 29.73 -27.91
CA ARG A 162 0.77 28.53 -27.86
C ARG A 162 0.57 28.15 -26.41
N VAL A 163 -0.65 28.27 -25.91
CA VAL A 163 -0.97 27.81 -24.56
C VAL A 163 -1.57 26.42 -24.69
N ASP A 164 -0.82 25.39 -24.28
CA ASP A 164 -1.20 23.97 -24.37
C ASP A 164 -1.70 23.49 -23.00
N GLY A 165 -2.85 22.82 -22.97
CA GLY A 165 -3.34 22.15 -21.75
C GLY A 165 -4.08 23.05 -20.76
N ILE A 166 -4.14 24.36 -21.02
CA ILE A 166 -5.08 25.26 -20.35
C ILE A 166 -5.98 25.90 -21.39
N LEU A 167 -7.28 25.84 -21.12
CA LEU A 167 -8.32 26.55 -21.85
C LEU A 167 -7.94 28.04 -22.02
N PRO A 168 -8.50 28.77 -22.99
CA PRO A 168 -8.16 30.17 -23.34
C PRO A 168 -8.10 31.22 -22.19
N TRP A 169 -8.33 30.89 -20.92
CA TRP A 169 -8.38 31.80 -19.78
C TRP A 169 -7.01 32.26 -19.21
N VAL A 170 -5.88 31.57 -19.46
CA VAL A 170 -4.56 32.13 -19.07
C VAL A 170 -4.22 33.38 -19.88
N LEU A 171 -4.80 33.52 -21.09
CA LEU A 171 -4.76 34.75 -21.87
C LEU A 171 -5.61 35.87 -21.24
N ALA A 172 -6.55 35.57 -20.34
CA ALA A 172 -7.30 36.61 -19.61
C ALA A 172 -6.54 37.12 -18.38
N GLN A 173 -5.82 36.26 -17.66
CA GLN A 173 -5.12 36.64 -16.41
C GLN A 173 -3.89 37.54 -16.66
N ASN A 174 -3.14 37.30 -17.75
CA ASN A 174 -1.91 38.06 -18.07
C ASN A 174 -2.12 39.33 -18.91
N HIS A 175 -3.37 39.71 -19.20
CA HIS A 175 -3.67 40.88 -20.03
C HIS A 175 -4.38 42.01 -19.28
N SER A 176 -4.18 42.09 -17.96
CA SER A 176 -4.25 43.37 -17.26
C SER A 176 -3.01 44.19 -17.66
N VAL A 177 -3.07 44.90 -18.78
CA VAL A 177 -2.18 46.05 -18.95
C VAL A 177 -2.60 47.04 -17.87
N PHE A 178 -1.84 47.12 -16.77
CA PHE A 178 -1.95 48.21 -15.79
C PHE A 178 -1.51 49.52 -16.44
N GLY A 179 -2.26 49.97 -17.44
CA GLY A 179 -2.20 51.30 -18.00
C GLY A 179 -3.22 52.21 -17.31
N ALA A 180 -3.16 53.50 -17.57
CA ALA A 180 -4.01 54.53 -16.96
C ALA A 180 -5.53 54.41 -17.28
N ARG A 181 -6.00 53.29 -17.86
CA ARG A 181 -7.37 53.07 -18.35
C ARG A 181 -7.84 51.61 -18.18
N GLY A 182 -8.03 51.17 -16.93
CA GLY A 182 -8.85 49.99 -16.60
C GLY A 182 -8.36 48.62 -17.05
N ILE A 183 -9.02 47.56 -16.57
CA ILE A 183 -8.78 46.16 -16.95
C ILE A 183 -9.68 45.84 -18.15
N GLY A 184 -9.13 45.22 -19.20
CA GLY A 184 -9.80 45.06 -20.49
C GLY A 184 -9.59 43.73 -21.19
N PHE A 185 -10.53 43.31 -22.04
CA PHE A 185 -10.42 42.12 -22.89
C PHE A 185 -9.88 42.48 -24.29
N GLY A 186 -8.76 41.88 -24.69
CA GLY A 186 -8.25 41.96 -26.07
C GLY A 186 -9.00 41.01 -27.02
N THR A 187 -9.18 41.39 -28.29
CA THR A 187 -9.77 40.50 -29.30
C THR A 187 -8.79 39.37 -29.63
N LEU A 188 -9.21 38.12 -29.43
CA LEU A 188 -8.49 36.94 -29.89
C LEU A 188 -8.86 36.66 -31.36
N SER A 189 -7.87 36.42 -32.21
CA SER A 189 -8.08 35.84 -33.54
C SER A 189 -8.35 34.34 -33.46
N ASP A 190 -8.76 33.74 -34.57
CA ASP A 190 -9.05 32.29 -34.69
C ASP A 190 -7.88 31.39 -34.24
N ASN A 191 -6.65 31.88 -34.27
CA ASN A 191 -5.43 31.22 -33.80
C ASN A 191 -5.02 31.60 -32.36
N GLY A 192 -5.88 32.29 -31.60
CA GLY A 192 -5.65 32.70 -30.22
C GLY A 192 -4.67 33.87 -30.05
N THR A 193 -4.40 34.64 -31.11
CA THR A 193 -3.51 35.80 -31.08
C THR A 193 -4.29 37.07 -30.76
N ILE A 194 -3.73 37.97 -29.95
CA ILE A 194 -4.40 39.25 -29.65
C ILE A 194 -4.18 40.20 -30.82
N THR A 195 -5.26 40.65 -31.45
CA THR A 195 -5.17 41.42 -32.71
C THR A 195 -5.28 42.93 -32.53
N THR A 196 -6.02 43.43 -31.52
CA THR A 196 -6.12 44.87 -31.21
C THR A 196 -6.62 45.17 -29.78
N LEU A 197 -6.14 46.26 -29.17
CA LEU A 197 -6.76 46.97 -28.03
C LEU A 197 -7.46 48.21 -28.61
N ALA A 198 -8.74 48.09 -28.98
CA ALA A 198 -9.53 49.23 -29.45
C ALA A 198 -10.09 50.05 -28.27
N ASP A 199 -10.50 51.30 -28.53
CA ASP A 199 -11.25 52.11 -27.56
C ASP A 199 -12.62 51.47 -27.25
N TYR A 200 -13.12 51.65 -26.03
CA TYR A 200 -14.44 51.16 -25.63
C TYR A 200 -15.58 52.07 -26.11
N VAL A 201 -16.68 51.44 -26.52
CA VAL A 201 -17.97 52.11 -26.72
C VAL A 201 -18.79 52.00 -25.44
N THR A 202 -19.28 53.13 -24.92
CA THR A 202 -20.02 53.18 -23.65
C THR A 202 -21.54 53.05 -23.81
N ASP A 203 -22.06 53.23 -25.03
CA ASP A 203 -23.48 53.03 -25.35
C ASP A 203 -23.66 51.75 -26.17
N ILE A 204 -24.03 50.67 -25.47
CA ILE A 204 -24.23 49.34 -26.06
C ILE A 204 -25.23 49.36 -27.21
N ASN A 205 -26.25 50.22 -27.19
CA ASN A 205 -27.28 50.26 -28.24
C ASN A 205 -26.79 50.90 -29.56
N THR A 206 -25.60 51.49 -29.55
CA THR A 206 -24.95 52.08 -30.74
C THR A 206 -23.70 51.32 -31.19
N ALA A 207 -23.31 50.28 -30.45
CA ALA A 207 -22.11 49.50 -30.72
C ALA A 207 -22.23 48.67 -32.01
N ALA A 208 -21.12 48.57 -32.73
CA ALA A 208 -20.95 47.69 -33.88
C ALA A 208 -20.47 46.29 -33.47
N ALA A 209 -20.55 45.34 -34.41
CA ALA A 209 -20.22 43.92 -34.19
C ALA A 209 -18.78 43.66 -33.71
N ASN A 210 -17.86 44.57 -34.00
CA ASN A 210 -16.44 44.50 -33.65
C ASN A 210 -16.06 45.45 -32.50
N ASP A 211 -17.02 46.15 -31.90
CA ASP A 211 -16.74 47.09 -30.81
C ASP A 211 -16.59 46.35 -29.48
N HIS A 212 -15.65 46.82 -28.67
CA HIS A 212 -15.54 46.45 -27.27
C HIS A 212 -16.43 47.39 -26.46
N VAL A 213 -17.35 46.86 -25.65
CA VAL A 213 -18.33 47.68 -24.93
C VAL A 213 -18.01 47.74 -23.45
N GLU A 214 -18.03 48.95 -22.88
CA GLU A 214 -17.88 49.21 -21.45
C GLU A 214 -19.20 49.70 -20.83
N ILE A 215 -19.69 48.96 -19.83
CA ILE A 215 -20.92 49.26 -19.10
C ILE A 215 -20.56 50.00 -17.81
N GLY A 216 -20.92 51.27 -17.74
CA GLY A 216 -20.76 52.08 -16.53
C GLY A 216 -21.76 51.73 -15.41
N SER A 217 -21.92 52.64 -14.44
CA SER A 217 -22.74 52.43 -13.24
C SER A 217 -24.26 52.61 -13.41
N THR A 218 -24.75 52.89 -14.63
CA THR A 218 -26.17 53.11 -14.91
C THR A 218 -26.86 51.85 -15.41
N ASN A 219 -28.12 51.63 -15.01
CA ASN A 219 -28.95 50.56 -15.58
C ASN A 219 -29.12 50.79 -17.09
N LEU A 220 -28.73 49.80 -17.90
CA LEU A 220 -28.90 49.82 -19.34
C LEU A 220 -29.87 48.73 -19.78
N ILE A 221 -30.66 49.03 -20.81
CA ILE A 221 -31.58 48.09 -21.45
C ILE A 221 -31.14 47.94 -22.92
N LEU A 222 -30.97 46.71 -23.37
CA LEU A 222 -30.73 46.39 -24.77
C LEU A 222 -32.03 46.51 -25.58
N ASN A 223 -32.00 47.21 -26.72
CA ASN A 223 -33.21 47.51 -27.51
C ASN A 223 -33.47 46.56 -28.69
N ALA A 224 -32.51 45.69 -29.02
CA ALA A 224 -32.58 44.72 -30.10
C ALA A 224 -31.48 43.65 -29.93
N ASP A 225 -31.61 42.52 -30.63
CA ASP A 225 -30.51 41.55 -30.71
C ASP A 225 -29.25 42.21 -31.25
N LEU A 226 -28.11 41.95 -30.61
CA LEU A 226 -26.87 42.67 -30.87
C LEU A 226 -25.67 41.72 -30.84
N GLN A 227 -24.71 41.95 -31.74
CA GLN A 227 -23.38 41.38 -31.68
C GLN A 227 -22.38 42.47 -31.33
N ILE A 228 -21.40 42.15 -30.47
CA ILE A 228 -20.26 43.00 -30.12
C ILE A 228 -19.00 42.14 -29.99
N ALA A 229 -17.81 42.73 -29.95
CA ALA A 229 -16.58 41.97 -29.77
C ALA A 229 -16.49 41.38 -28.35
N SER A 230 -16.55 42.22 -27.32
CA SER A 230 -16.50 41.82 -25.90
C SER A 230 -17.29 42.79 -25.03
N LEU A 231 -17.63 42.36 -23.82
CA LEU A 231 -18.32 43.18 -22.83
C LEU A 231 -17.48 43.33 -21.56
N THR A 232 -17.38 44.56 -21.06
CA THR A 232 -16.69 44.87 -19.80
C THR A 232 -17.59 45.73 -18.91
N PHE A 233 -17.63 45.47 -17.61
CA PHE A 233 -18.33 46.30 -16.63
C PHE A 233 -17.29 47.12 -15.86
N ASP A 234 -17.56 48.41 -15.75
CA ASP A 234 -16.78 49.36 -14.96
C ASP A 234 -16.96 49.07 -13.46
N ILE A 235 -16.14 49.64 -12.58
CA ILE A 235 -16.22 49.38 -11.12
C ILE A 235 -16.77 50.59 -10.37
N PRO A 236 -17.95 50.50 -9.70
CA PRO A 236 -18.93 49.41 -9.71
C PRO A 236 -19.86 49.45 -10.93
N GLY A 237 -20.18 48.28 -11.48
CA GLY A 237 -20.98 48.15 -12.71
C GLY A 237 -22.48 48.17 -12.42
N GLY A 238 -23.26 48.89 -13.24
CA GLY A 238 -24.72 48.82 -13.22
C GLY A 238 -25.23 47.54 -13.88
N PRO A 239 -26.48 47.10 -13.62
CA PRO A 239 -27.08 45.97 -14.32
C PRO A 239 -27.30 46.28 -15.82
N LEU A 240 -26.98 45.31 -16.67
CA LEU A 240 -27.37 45.24 -18.06
C LEU A 240 -28.59 44.31 -18.19
N ASP A 241 -29.74 44.89 -18.49
CA ASP A 241 -30.96 44.18 -18.85
C ASP A 241 -30.99 43.94 -20.36
N LEU A 242 -31.05 42.69 -20.80
CA LEU A 242 -31.07 42.35 -22.22
C LEU A 242 -32.45 42.58 -22.86
N GLY A 243 -33.49 42.98 -22.10
CA GLY A 243 -34.80 43.34 -22.64
C GLY A 243 -35.55 42.18 -23.32
N GLY A 244 -35.15 40.94 -23.09
CA GLY A 244 -35.62 39.75 -23.82
C GLY A 244 -34.88 39.49 -25.15
N HIS A 245 -33.84 40.27 -25.46
CA HIS A 245 -33.02 40.13 -26.67
C HIS A 245 -31.81 39.23 -26.46
N THR A 246 -31.14 38.89 -27.57
CA THR A 246 -29.91 38.11 -27.59
C THR A 246 -28.68 39.02 -27.73
N LEU A 247 -27.70 38.86 -26.85
CA LEU A 247 -26.38 39.46 -26.95
C LEU A 247 -25.33 38.41 -27.37
N ASN A 248 -24.71 38.59 -28.54
CA ASN A 248 -23.64 37.74 -29.06
C ASN A 248 -22.26 38.36 -28.82
N LEU A 249 -21.44 37.72 -27.98
CA LEU A 249 -20.06 38.13 -27.71
C LEU A 249 -19.11 37.46 -28.71
N ALA A 250 -18.79 38.12 -29.82
CA ALA A 250 -18.07 37.52 -30.95
C ALA A 250 -16.69 36.97 -30.56
N SER A 251 -15.96 37.62 -29.65
CA SER A 251 -14.66 37.15 -29.14
C SER A 251 -14.77 36.20 -27.95
N GLY A 252 -15.94 36.12 -27.32
CA GLY A 252 -16.17 35.37 -26.08
C GLY A 252 -15.85 36.12 -24.79
N GLY A 253 -15.18 37.27 -24.82
CA GLY A 253 -14.74 37.98 -23.59
C GLY A 253 -15.88 38.68 -22.83
N LEU A 254 -16.03 38.37 -21.54
CA LEU A 254 -16.96 39.01 -20.61
C LEU A 254 -16.29 39.35 -19.26
N PHE A 255 -16.14 40.64 -18.92
CA PHE A 255 -15.67 41.09 -17.60
C PHE A 255 -16.82 41.65 -16.78
N LEU A 256 -17.20 41.03 -15.66
CA LEU A 256 -18.31 41.48 -14.83
C LEU A 256 -17.95 42.60 -13.83
N GLY A 257 -16.71 43.11 -13.79
CA GLY A 257 -16.35 44.12 -12.80
C GLY A 257 -16.50 43.61 -11.36
N GLU A 258 -16.74 44.53 -10.40
CA GLU A 258 -17.27 44.18 -9.08
C GLU A 258 -18.79 44.39 -9.06
N GLY A 259 -19.54 43.28 -9.11
CA GLY A 259 -20.99 43.29 -8.97
C GLY A 259 -21.78 43.52 -10.26
N GLY A 260 -21.17 43.40 -11.45
CA GLY A 260 -21.88 43.48 -12.72
C GLY A 260 -22.97 42.42 -12.84
N VAL A 261 -24.10 42.80 -13.43
CA VAL A 261 -25.27 41.93 -13.58
C VAL A 261 -25.71 41.90 -15.04
N ILE A 262 -25.92 40.72 -15.61
CA ILE A 262 -26.59 40.54 -16.91
C ILE A 262 -27.87 39.77 -16.68
N GLN A 263 -29.01 40.32 -17.11
CA GLN A 263 -30.33 39.74 -16.82
C GLN A 263 -31.30 39.82 -18.00
N ASN A 264 -32.40 39.07 -17.93
CA ASN A 264 -33.58 39.19 -18.79
C ASN A 264 -33.30 39.18 -20.31
N GLY A 265 -32.95 38.01 -20.86
CA GLY A 265 -32.71 37.79 -22.29
C GLY A 265 -31.76 36.61 -22.49
N SER A 266 -31.06 36.55 -23.63
CA SER A 266 -30.09 35.49 -23.90
C SER A 266 -28.67 36.00 -24.17
N LEU A 267 -27.68 35.31 -23.64
CA LEU A 267 -26.27 35.50 -23.93
C LEU A 267 -25.76 34.34 -24.80
N THR A 268 -25.01 34.64 -25.85
CA THR A 268 -24.29 33.64 -26.65
C THR A 268 -22.94 34.24 -27.08
N GLY A 269 -22.02 33.44 -27.63
CA GLY A 269 -20.72 33.99 -27.97
C GLY A 269 -19.69 33.01 -28.50
N GLY A 270 -18.49 33.55 -28.72
CA GLY A 270 -17.29 32.82 -29.08
C GLY A 270 -17.20 32.47 -30.57
N GLU A 271 -18.01 33.06 -31.44
CA GLU A 271 -17.98 32.75 -32.87
C GLU A 271 -16.58 32.87 -33.50
N SER A 272 -15.77 33.83 -33.04
CA SER A 272 -14.38 34.05 -33.48
C SER A 272 -13.34 33.39 -32.56
N GLY A 273 -13.80 32.72 -31.50
CA GLY A 273 -13.00 32.23 -30.37
C GLY A 273 -13.45 30.84 -29.90
N LYS A 274 -13.50 29.87 -30.82
CA LYS A 274 -13.82 28.44 -30.55
C LYS A 274 -15.20 28.16 -29.93
N ASN A 275 -16.17 29.06 -30.10
CA ASN A 275 -17.50 29.01 -29.47
C ASN A 275 -17.40 28.93 -27.94
N GLU A 276 -16.58 29.79 -27.33
CA GLU A 276 -16.43 29.87 -25.88
C GLU A 276 -16.75 31.28 -25.36
N ILE A 277 -17.43 31.37 -24.21
CA ILE A 277 -17.59 32.59 -23.42
C ILE A 277 -16.66 32.52 -22.21
N VAL A 278 -15.75 33.48 -22.06
CA VAL A 278 -14.82 33.57 -20.94
C VAL A 278 -15.27 34.69 -20.00
N VAL A 279 -15.70 34.31 -18.79
CA VAL A 279 -16.23 35.18 -17.75
C VAL A 279 -15.17 35.47 -16.69
N TRP A 280 -14.82 36.74 -16.52
CA TRP A 280 -13.87 37.23 -15.52
C TRP A 280 -14.54 38.21 -14.52
N GLY A 281 -13.91 38.45 -13.37
CA GLY A 281 -14.42 39.37 -12.35
C GLY A 281 -15.40 38.75 -11.34
N SER A 282 -16.27 39.56 -10.75
CA SER A 282 -17.32 39.12 -9.82
C SER A 282 -18.67 39.73 -10.19
N GLY A 283 -19.74 38.93 -10.19
CA GLY A 283 -21.04 39.39 -10.67
C GLY A 283 -22.07 38.28 -10.84
N HIS A 284 -23.20 38.63 -11.43
CA HIS A 284 -24.37 37.75 -11.58
C HIS A 284 -24.82 37.67 -13.05
N ILE A 285 -25.03 36.45 -13.56
CA ILE A 285 -25.62 36.22 -14.89
C ILE A 285 -26.95 35.48 -14.69
N SER A 286 -28.06 36.21 -14.80
CA SER A 286 -29.43 35.67 -14.81
C SER A 286 -30.06 35.59 -16.19
N ALA A 287 -29.38 36.10 -17.23
CA ALA A 287 -29.75 35.84 -18.62
C ALA A 287 -29.50 34.37 -19.00
N ASP A 288 -30.26 33.86 -19.96
CA ASP A 288 -30.14 32.49 -20.47
C ASP A 288 -28.95 32.37 -21.43
N ILE A 289 -28.05 31.43 -21.18
CA ILE A 289 -26.91 31.18 -22.05
C ILE A 289 -27.27 30.08 -23.04
N THR A 290 -27.12 30.35 -24.33
CA THR A 290 -27.60 29.49 -25.42
C THR A 290 -26.50 29.23 -26.46
N ASP A 291 -26.61 28.10 -27.16
CA ASP A 291 -25.74 27.78 -28.29
C ASP A 291 -25.92 28.79 -29.43
N ASN A 292 -24.85 28.99 -30.20
CA ASN A 292 -24.89 29.86 -31.38
C ASN A 292 -25.08 29.04 -32.66
N SER A 293 -25.22 29.74 -33.80
CA SER A 293 -25.40 29.09 -35.11
C SER A 293 -24.20 28.25 -35.59
N ARG A 294 -23.01 28.42 -34.99
CA ARG A 294 -21.78 27.68 -35.29
C ARG A 294 -21.60 26.42 -34.44
N GLY A 295 -22.45 26.18 -33.44
CA GLY A 295 -22.47 24.95 -32.66
C GLY A 295 -22.44 25.17 -31.15
N PRO A 296 -22.03 24.14 -30.39
CA PRO A 296 -22.00 24.15 -28.93
C PRO A 296 -21.19 25.32 -28.37
N VAL A 297 -21.76 26.06 -27.42
CA VAL A 297 -21.09 27.13 -26.69
C VAL A 297 -20.56 26.59 -25.36
N SER A 298 -19.26 26.68 -25.15
CA SER A 298 -18.61 26.43 -23.85
C SER A 298 -18.54 27.71 -23.03
N ILE A 299 -18.47 27.58 -21.70
CA ILE A 299 -18.37 28.72 -20.80
C ILE A 299 -17.23 28.48 -19.82
N THR A 300 -16.34 29.45 -19.69
CA THR A 300 -15.22 29.41 -18.74
C THR A 300 -15.34 30.52 -17.73
N PHE A 301 -15.55 30.17 -16.47
CA PHE A 301 -15.46 31.08 -15.34
C PHE A 301 -14.03 31.06 -14.81
N ALA A 302 -13.31 32.18 -14.92
CA ALA A 302 -11.91 32.27 -14.53
C ALA A 302 -11.64 33.39 -13.53
N SER A 303 -10.81 33.10 -12.51
CA SER A 303 -10.22 34.03 -11.50
C SER A 303 -11.22 34.94 -10.76
N GLY A 304 -10.80 35.71 -9.76
CA GLY A 304 -11.71 36.61 -9.02
C GLY A 304 -12.49 35.92 -7.89
N THR A 305 -13.31 36.69 -7.15
CA THR A 305 -13.87 36.23 -5.86
C THR A 305 -15.05 35.29 -6.01
N SER A 306 -16.17 35.76 -6.57
CA SER A 306 -17.40 34.96 -6.69
C SER A 306 -18.23 35.39 -7.90
N LYS A 307 -18.79 34.41 -8.61
CA LYS A 307 -19.73 34.61 -9.72
C LYS A 307 -20.97 33.79 -9.48
N GLU A 308 -22.13 34.31 -9.83
CA GLU A 308 -23.38 33.62 -9.68
C GLU A 308 -24.09 33.46 -11.03
N ILE A 309 -24.62 32.28 -11.29
CA ILE A 309 -25.43 31.99 -12.49
C ILE A 309 -26.81 31.48 -12.08
N SER A 310 -27.85 32.01 -12.72
CA SER A 310 -29.24 31.68 -12.36
C SER A 310 -30.18 31.48 -13.56
N GLY A 311 -29.72 31.77 -14.79
CA GLY A 311 -30.50 31.61 -16.02
C GLY A 311 -30.96 30.17 -16.30
N SER A 312 -31.93 30.01 -17.21
CA SER A 312 -32.40 28.73 -17.73
C SER A 312 -31.59 28.34 -18.96
N ASN A 313 -30.34 27.95 -18.72
CA ASN A 313 -29.33 27.79 -19.76
C ASN A 313 -29.59 26.55 -20.64
N THR A 314 -29.31 26.66 -21.95
CA THR A 314 -29.49 25.57 -22.93
C THR A 314 -28.26 25.32 -23.82
N TYR A 315 -27.12 25.92 -23.51
CA TYR A 315 -25.87 25.62 -24.20
C TYR A 315 -25.46 24.15 -24.03
N SER A 316 -24.79 23.59 -25.04
CA SER A 316 -24.37 22.18 -25.06
C SER A 316 -22.85 21.98 -24.92
N GLY A 317 -22.08 23.06 -24.86
CA GLY A 317 -20.64 23.01 -24.57
C GLY A 317 -20.32 22.74 -23.09
N THR A 318 -19.03 22.75 -22.77
CA THR A 318 -18.53 22.46 -21.42
C THR A 318 -18.53 23.71 -20.55
N THR A 319 -18.89 23.54 -19.28
CA THR A 319 -18.66 24.55 -18.24
C THR A 319 -17.30 24.32 -17.60
N HIS A 320 -16.42 25.31 -17.65
CA HIS A 320 -15.12 25.29 -16.99
C HIS A 320 -15.10 26.31 -15.85
N VAL A 321 -14.55 25.90 -14.71
CA VAL A 321 -14.40 26.73 -13.51
C VAL A 321 -12.95 26.66 -13.05
N ALA A 322 -12.22 27.73 -13.30
CA ALA A 322 -10.78 27.83 -13.07
C ALA A 322 -10.48 28.91 -12.02
N GLU A 323 -9.94 28.51 -10.87
CA GLU A 323 -9.46 29.43 -9.83
C GLU A 323 -10.48 30.50 -9.38
N THR A 324 -11.78 30.18 -9.39
CA THR A 324 -12.87 31.09 -8.99
C THR A 324 -13.94 30.33 -8.21
N HIS A 325 -14.75 31.04 -7.42
CA HIS A 325 -15.98 30.48 -6.84
C HIS A 325 -17.17 30.76 -7.78
N LEU A 326 -17.79 29.70 -8.32
CA LEU A 326 -19.04 29.74 -9.07
C LEU A 326 -20.19 29.28 -8.17
N ILE A 327 -21.22 30.11 -8.03
CA ILE A 327 -22.47 29.83 -7.35
C ILE A 327 -23.53 29.53 -8.40
N VAL A 328 -24.06 28.31 -8.40
CA VAL A 328 -25.16 27.89 -9.25
C VAL A 328 -26.44 28.13 -8.46
N ALA A 329 -27.21 29.16 -8.79
CA ALA A 329 -28.35 29.60 -7.99
C ALA A 329 -29.65 28.83 -8.29
N THR A 330 -29.79 28.27 -9.49
CA THR A 330 -30.96 27.52 -9.94
C THR A 330 -30.56 26.19 -10.57
N ALA A 331 -31.45 25.19 -10.55
CA ALA A 331 -31.16 23.85 -11.10
C ALA A 331 -30.87 23.86 -12.61
N ASN A 332 -31.40 24.83 -13.35
CA ASN A 332 -31.24 24.97 -14.80
C ASN A 332 -30.06 25.88 -15.20
N ALA A 333 -29.34 26.45 -14.22
CA ALA A 333 -28.19 27.28 -14.53
C ALA A 333 -26.99 26.47 -15.03
N LEU A 334 -26.94 25.18 -14.74
CA LEU A 334 -26.15 24.23 -15.53
C LEU A 334 -27.11 23.45 -16.43
N PRO A 335 -26.91 23.44 -17.77
CA PRO A 335 -27.76 22.70 -18.67
C PRO A 335 -27.74 21.20 -18.35
N VAL A 336 -28.90 20.55 -18.50
CA VAL A 336 -29.02 19.10 -18.30
C VAL A 336 -28.11 18.37 -19.29
N ASN A 337 -27.38 17.35 -18.81
CA ASN A 337 -26.42 16.56 -19.59
C ASN A 337 -25.22 17.38 -20.13
N SER A 338 -24.91 18.53 -19.53
CA SER A 338 -23.69 19.28 -19.82
C SER A 338 -22.48 18.71 -19.09
N ASP A 339 -21.28 19.08 -19.57
CA ASP A 339 -20.02 18.75 -18.88
C ASP A 339 -19.61 19.88 -17.94
N LEU A 340 -19.00 19.51 -16.81
CA LEU A 340 -18.48 20.44 -15.81
C LEU A 340 -17.03 20.10 -15.45
N HIS A 341 -16.09 21.02 -15.71
CA HIS A 341 -14.69 20.89 -15.33
C HIS A 341 -14.34 21.93 -14.26
N ILE A 342 -13.79 21.50 -13.13
CA ILE A 342 -13.38 22.34 -12.00
C ILE A 342 -11.89 22.15 -11.80
N VAL A 343 -11.09 23.19 -12.06
CA VAL A 343 -9.62 23.17 -12.00
C VAL A 343 -9.16 24.28 -11.05
N GLY A 344 -8.80 23.93 -9.82
CA GLY A 344 -8.44 24.90 -8.76
C GLY A 344 -9.56 25.84 -8.30
N GLY A 345 -10.74 25.82 -8.95
CA GLY A 345 -11.92 26.60 -8.59
C GLY A 345 -12.84 25.90 -7.60
N LYS A 346 -13.97 26.54 -7.30
CA LYS A 346 -15.02 26.01 -6.43
C LYS A 346 -16.38 26.21 -7.09
N VAL A 347 -17.16 25.15 -7.24
CA VAL A 347 -18.55 25.19 -7.69
C VAL A 347 -19.46 24.88 -6.51
N GLN A 348 -20.43 25.73 -6.28
CA GLN A 348 -21.42 25.58 -5.23
C GLN A 348 -22.80 25.38 -5.86
N LEU A 349 -23.38 24.20 -5.67
CA LEU A 349 -24.70 23.85 -6.17
C LEU A 349 -25.82 24.53 -5.33
N PRO A 350 -27.00 24.78 -5.93
CA PRO A 350 -28.11 25.47 -5.26
C PRO A 350 -28.62 24.66 -4.08
N VAL A 351 -29.25 25.28 -3.08
CA VAL A 351 -29.83 24.59 -1.90
C VAL A 351 -31.33 24.36 -2.07
N GLY A 352 -31.80 23.19 -1.63
CA GLY A 352 -33.22 22.91 -1.41
C GLY A 352 -34.01 22.67 -2.70
N GLN A 353 -33.34 22.34 -3.79
CA GLN A 353 -33.99 21.99 -5.04
C GLN A 353 -34.68 20.62 -4.92
N THR A 354 -35.86 20.48 -5.51
CA THR A 354 -36.57 19.19 -5.60
C THR A 354 -36.21 18.41 -6.86
N THR A 355 -35.63 19.08 -7.85
CA THR A 355 -35.17 18.50 -9.10
C THR A 355 -33.66 18.27 -9.01
N PRO A 356 -33.17 17.05 -9.26
CA PRO A 356 -31.74 16.77 -9.30
C PRO A 356 -31.03 17.65 -10.34
N THR A 357 -29.80 18.07 -10.02
CA THR A 357 -28.88 18.58 -11.05
C THR A 357 -28.37 17.38 -11.84
N VAL A 358 -28.58 17.34 -13.14
CA VAL A 358 -28.21 16.20 -14.01
C VAL A 358 -27.13 16.65 -14.99
N LEU A 359 -25.90 16.15 -14.82
CA LEU A 359 -24.75 16.45 -15.68
C LEU A 359 -24.35 15.20 -16.47
N ARG A 360 -23.58 15.34 -17.55
CA ARG A 360 -23.04 14.19 -18.29
C ARG A 360 -21.70 13.77 -17.67
N ALA A 361 -20.70 14.64 -17.76
CA ALA A 361 -19.38 14.39 -17.20
C ALA A 361 -18.95 15.48 -16.22
N ILE A 362 -18.28 15.08 -15.15
CA ILE A 362 -17.67 16.00 -14.17
C ILE A 362 -16.17 15.70 -14.09
N ARG A 363 -15.33 16.73 -14.13
CA ARG A 363 -13.89 16.62 -13.86
C ARG A 363 -13.51 17.55 -12.70
N VAL A 364 -12.83 17.03 -11.69
CA VAL A 364 -12.31 17.81 -10.55
C VAL A 364 -10.80 17.61 -10.44
N ALA A 365 -10.04 18.70 -10.61
CA ALA A 365 -8.58 18.67 -10.66
C ALA A 365 -7.95 19.87 -9.94
N GLU A 366 -6.66 19.75 -9.67
CA GLU A 366 -5.80 20.83 -9.12
C GLU A 366 -6.37 21.50 -7.85
N GLY A 367 -6.95 20.71 -6.95
CA GLY A 367 -7.56 21.23 -5.71
C GLY A 367 -8.97 21.79 -5.88
N GLY A 368 -9.59 21.57 -7.05
CA GLY A 368 -10.96 21.97 -7.36
C GLY A 368 -11.98 21.44 -6.35
N LYS A 369 -13.06 22.20 -6.14
CA LYS A 369 -14.12 21.85 -5.17
C LYS A 369 -15.49 21.86 -5.81
N LEU A 370 -16.27 20.79 -5.60
CA LEU A 370 -17.70 20.76 -5.88
C LEU A 370 -18.42 20.60 -4.55
N GLU A 371 -19.20 21.59 -4.13
CA GLU A 371 -19.87 21.58 -2.84
C GLU A 371 -21.32 22.05 -2.89
N VAL A 372 -22.05 21.83 -1.79
CA VAL A 372 -23.39 22.36 -1.54
C VAL A 372 -23.31 23.46 -0.47
N GLN A 373 -24.05 24.55 -0.65
CA GLN A 373 -23.93 25.76 0.20
C GLN A 373 -24.31 25.53 1.67
N GLN A 374 -25.29 24.66 1.93
CA GLN A 374 -25.77 24.27 3.26
C GLN A 374 -26.39 22.87 3.17
N GLN A 375 -26.36 22.12 4.27
CA GLN A 375 -26.98 20.79 4.37
C GLN A 375 -28.46 20.86 3.94
N GLY A 376 -28.80 20.23 2.82
CA GLY A 376 -30.09 20.35 2.14
C GLY A 376 -30.34 19.17 1.17
N ARG A 377 -31.53 19.08 0.59
CA ARG A 377 -31.90 17.96 -0.31
C ARG A 377 -31.32 18.11 -1.73
N ASN A 378 -30.04 18.42 -1.85
CA ASN A 378 -29.42 18.56 -3.16
C ASN A 378 -29.05 17.19 -3.70
N GLU A 379 -29.68 16.82 -4.80
CA GLU A 379 -29.42 15.58 -5.52
C GLU A 379 -28.59 15.92 -6.77
N LEU A 380 -27.44 15.26 -6.90
CA LEU A 380 -26.62 15.30 -8.11
C LEU A 380 -26.71 13.94 -8.82
N GLN A 381 -26.93 13.96 -10.13
CA GLN A 381 -26.84 12.81 -11.02
C GLN A 381 -25.82 13.11 -12.11
N PHE A 382 -25.04 12.12 -12.49
CA PHE A 382 -24.14 12.20 -13.64
C PHE A 382 -23.94 10.84 -14.31
N ASP A 383 -23.40 10.83 -15.54
CA ASP A 383 -22.96 9.61 -16.22
C ASP A 383 -21.54 9.22 -15.80
N SER A 384 -20.63 10.20 -15.70
CA SER A 384 -19.24 9.97 -15.30
C SER A 384 -18.63 11.11 -14.48
N MET A 385 -17.72 10.78 -13.57
CA MET A 385 -16.92 11.73 -12.81
C MET A 385 -15.45 11.30 -12.77
N LEU A 386 -14.56 12.18 -13.17
CA LEU A 386 -13.11 12.03 -13.04
C LEU A 386 -12.61 12.88 -11.87
N LEU A 387 -12.06 12.23 -10.86
CA LEU A 387 -11.39 12.87 -9.73
C LEU A 387 -9.88 12.77 -9.95
N GLU A 388 -9.18 13.91 -9.89
CA GLU A 388 -7.72 13.95 -9.93
C GLU A 388 -7.18 14.39 -8.57
N GLU A 389 -7.27 15.69 -8.27
CA GLU A 389 -6.97 16.28 -6.97
C GLU A 389 -8.07 17.29 -6.64
N GLY A 390 -8.74 17.14 -5.50
CA GLY A 390 -9.86 18.01 -5.14
C GLY A 390 -10.85 17.42 -4.15
N THR A 391 -11.96 18.12 -3.95
CA THR A 391 -13.00 17.73 -2.99
C THR A 391 -14.39 17.79 -3.62
N VAL A 392 -15.15 16.71 -3.49
CA VAL A 392 -16.57 16.68 -3.82
C VAL A 392 -17.33 16.48 -2.52
N HIS A 393 -18.12 17.48 -2.11
CA HIS A 393 -18.93 17.47 -0.90
C HIS A 393 -20.40 17.64 -1.26
N LEU A 394 -21.16 16.55 -1.22
CA LEU A 394 -22.55 16.50 -1.64
C LEU A 394 -23.43 15.94 -0.53
N ASP A 395 -24.66 16.44 -0.42
CA ASP A 395 -25.64 15.85 0.50
C ASP A 395 -26.13 14.50 -0.03
N ARG A 396 -26.56 14.43 -1.29
CA ARG A 396 -27.03 13.20 -1.93
C ARG A 396 -26.51 13.04 -3.35
N LEU A 397 -25.92 11.87 -3.58
CA LEU A 397 -25.59 11.39 -4.91
C LEU A 397 -26.64 10.34 -5.33
N ILE A 398 -27.14 10.42 -6.57
CA ILE A 398 -28.15 9.49 -7.11
C ILE A 398 -27.69 8.91 -8.44
N GLY A 399 -28.27 7.77 -8.82
CA GLY A 399 -27.99 7.11 -10.10
C GLY A 399 -26.85 6.08 -10.02
N ASP A 400 -26.33 5.73 -11.19
CA ASP A 400 -25.37 4.64 -11.43
C ASP A 400 -24.14 5.08 -12.23
N GLY A 401 -23.96 6.39 -12.46
CA GLY A 401 -22.78 6.94 -13.12
C GLY A 401 -21.48 6.50 -12.46
N SER A 402 -20.38 6.45 -13.22
CA SER A 402 -19.09 5.96 -12.71
C SER A 402 -18.23 7.09 -12.14
N ILE A 403 -17.59 6.87 -11.01
CA ILE A 403 -16.54 7.76 -10.49
C ILE A 403 -15.18 7.08 -10.69
N THR A 404 -14.19 7.78 -11.24
CA THR A 404 -12.83 7.25 -11.42
C THR A 404 -11.79 8.19 -10.82
N LYS A 405 -10.81 7.65 -10.09
CA LYS A 405 -9.62 8.33 -9.58
C LYS A 405 -8.37 7.78 -10.30
N THR A 406 -7.70 8.60 -11.12
CA THR A 406 -6.62 8.11 -12.02
C THR A 406 -5.24 8.74 -11.81
N THR A 407 -5.11 9.78 -10.98
CA THR A 407 -3.83 10.47 -10.75
C THR A 407 -3.24 10.13 -9.39
N SER A 408 -1.96 10.39 -9.17
CA SER A 408 -1.28 10.13 -7.88
C SER A 408 -1.69 11.07 -6.73
N GLY A 409 -2.39 12.18 -7.04
CA GLY A 409 -2.85 13.16 -6.05
C GLY A 409 -3.92 12.63 -5.08
N ALA A 410 -4.28 13.44 -4.09
CA ALA A 410 -5.34 13.11 -3.13
C ALA A 410 -6.69 13.73 -3.54
N ALA A 411 -7.76 12.97 -3.44
CA ALA A 411 -9.12 13.46 -3.59
C ALA A 411 -10.00 13.04 -2.40
N SER A 412 -11.05 13.83 -2.13
CA SER A 412 -12.04 13.53 -1.11
C SER A 412 -13.46 13.55 -1.68
N LEU A 413 -14.25 12.55 -1.34
CA LEU A 413 -15.66 12.42 -1.67
C LEU A 413 -16.45 12.33 -0.35
N ILE A 414 -17.04 13.45 0.05
CA ILE A 414 -17.86 13.58 1.25
C ILE A 414 -19.33 13.51 0.84
N LEU A 415 -20.02 12.44 1.24
CA LEU A 415 -21.45 12.24 1.00
C LEU A 415 -22.22 12.33 2.31
N GLY A 416 -23.34 13.06 2.31
CA GLY A 416 -24.25 13.14 3.45
C GLY A 416 -24.82 11.76 3.85
N SER A 417 -25.24 11.63 5.11
CA SER A 417 -25.94 10.45 5.63
C SER A 417 -27.44 10.72 5.82
N PRO A 418 -28.34 9.75 5.55
CA PRO A 418 -28.13 8.47 4.89
C PRO A 418 -28.30 8.60 3.37
N THR A 419 -27.32 8.17 2.58
CA THR A 419 -27.38 8.19 1.11
C THR A 419 -27.56 6.78 0.52
N PRO A 420 -28.74 6.15 0.61
CA PRO A 420 -28.98 4.84 0.02
C PRO A 420 -29.17 4.87 -1.52
N THR A 421 -28.83 5.96 -2.21
CA THR A 421 -29.30 6.19 -3.59
C THR A 421 -28.27 6.08 -4.70
N TYR A 422 -26.98 6.08 -4.39
CA TYR A 422 -25.95 5.89 -5.39
C TYR A 422 -25.51 4.43 -5.42
N ASN A 423 -25.70 3.77 -6.56
CA ASN A 423 -25.33 2.37 -6.81
C ASN A 423 -24.23 2.25 -7.88
N GLY A 424 -23.64 3.39 -8.27
CA GLY A 424 -22.57 3.42 -9.26
C GLY A 424 -21.28 2.78 -8.76
N THR A 425 -20.35 2.59 -9.71
CA THR A 425 -19.02 2.06 -9.41
C THR A 425 -18.04 3.21 -9.16
N ILE A 426 -17.20 3.06 -8.14
CA ILE A 426 -16.11 3.99 -7.81
C ILE A 426 -14.79 3.26 -8.01
N THR A 427 -14.05 3.63 -9.05
CA THR A 427 -12.79 2.99 -9.43
C THR A 427 -11.59 3.85 -9.01
N ILE A 428 -10.62 3.24 -8.34
CA ILE A 428 -9.36 3.84 -7.93
C ILE A 428 -8.24 3.12 -8.69
N GLU A 429 -7.64 3.83 -9.65
CA GLU A 429 -6.50 3.35 -10.44
C GLU A 429 -5.17 3.83 -9.83
N ASP A 430 -5.12 5.06 -9.30
CA ASP A 430 -3.92 5.64 -8.69
C ASP A 430 -4.27 6.70 -7.60
N GLY A 431 -3.29 7.07 -6.79
CA GLY A 431 -3.38 8.10 -5.76
C GLY A 431 -4.20 7.71 -4.54
N ARG A 432 -4.69 8.71 -3.81
CA ARG A 432 -5.49 8.51 -2.58
C ARG A 432 -6.90 9.06 -2.79
N LEU A 433 -7.92 8.23 -2.55
CA LEU A 433 -9.31 8.66 -2.50
C LEU A 433 -9.86 8.44 -1.09
N GLU A 434 -10.29 9.51 -0.44
CA GLU A 434 -10.96 9.46 0.86
C GLU A 434 -12.47 9.60 0.67
N VAL A 435 -13.23 8.63 1.17
CA VAL A 435 -14.67 8.55 0.98
C VAL A 435 -15.37 8.52 2.32
N PHE A 436 -16.32 9.44 2.51
CA PHE A 436 -17.18 9.49 3.67
C PHE A 436 -18.62 9.26 3.23
N GLY A 437 -19.24 8.17 3.70
CA GLY A 437 -20.57 7.74 3.26
C GLY A 437 -20.54 6.81 2.03
N GLY A 438 -21.65 6.74 1.29
CA GLY A 438 -21.72 5.95 0.05
C GLY A 438 -21.94 4.44 0.22
N ASN A 439 -22.62 4.01 1.28
CA ASN A 439 -22.82 2.61 1.70
C ASN A 439 -23.38 1.61 0.66
N ASN A 440 -23.86 2.09 -0.50
CA ASN A 440 -24.39 1.26 -1.60
C ASN A 440 -23.53 1.26 -2.87
N ALA A 441 -22.44 2.05 -2.91
CA ALA A 441 -21.51 2.03 -4.03
C ALA A 441 -20.75 0.70 -4.09
N ARG A 442 -20.29 0.32 -5.29
CA ARG A 442 -19.24 -0.70 -5.43
C ARG A 442 -17.90 0.00 -5.60
N PHE A 443 -16.94 -0.30 -4.74
CA PHE A 443 -15.57 0.22 -4.87
C PHE A 443 -14.70 -0.78 -5.62
N MET A 444 -13.91 -0.32 -6.59
CA MET A 444 -12.89 -1.09 -7.30
C MET A 444 -11.53 -0.43 -7.09
N VAL A 445 -10.64 -1.08 -6.35
CA VAL A 445 -9.29 -0.59 -6.01
C VAL A 445 -8.27 -1.36 -6.84
N ASN A 446 -8.09 -0.95 -8.09
CA ASN A 446 -7.14 -1.53 -9.03
C ASN A 446 -5.70 -1.11 -8.71
N GLY A 447 -5.55 0.09 -8.16
CA GLY A 447 -4.30 0.62 -7.63
C GLY A 447 -4.58 1.72 -6.60
N GLY A 448 -3.55 2.51 -6.27
CA GLY A 448 -3.68 3.60 -5.31
C GLY A 448 -4.16 3.14 -3.93
N LYS A 449 -4.94 4.01 -3.27
CA LYS A 449 -5.41 3.82 -1.89
C LYS A 449 -6.82 4.38 -1.68
N LEU A 450 -7.73 3.53 -1.22
CA LEU A 450 -9.05 3.90 -0.74
C LEU A 450 -9.00 4.12 0.79
N VAL A 451 -9.54 5.25 1.28
CA VAL A 451 -9.70 5.52 2.71
C VAL A 451 -11.19 5.67 3.02
N THR A 452 -11.72 4.88 3.95
CA THR A 452 -13.14 4.91 4.36
C THR A 452 -13.26 4.58 5.85
N TRP A 453 -14.19 5.19 6.60
CA TRP A 453 -14.26 4.95 8.04
C TRP A 453 -15.04 3.70 8.41
N ASP A 454 -16.33 3.65 8.11
CA ASP A 454 -17.16 2.45 8.29
C ASP A 454 -18.02 2.31 7.04
N THR A 455 -17.89 1.19 6.33
CA THR A 455 -18.68 0.98 5.11
C THR A 455 -19.25 -0.43 5.04
N SER A 456 -20.49 -0.50 4.58
CA SER A 456 -21.18 -1.75 4.20
C SER A 456 -21.10 -2.03 2.70
N SER A 457 -20.41 -1.19 1.94
CA SER A 457 -20.25 -1.34 0.49
C SER A 457 -19.42 -2.56 0.13
N THR A 458 -19.69 -3.12 -1.04
CA THR A 458 -18.79 -4.12 -1.63
C THR A 458 -17.53 -3.44 -2.15
N ILE A 459 -16.37 -3.96 -1.76
CA ILE A 459 -15.04 -3.48 -2.18
C ILE A 459 -14.34 -4.59 -2.94
N ALA A 460 -13.84 -4.33 -4.14
CA ALA A 460 -12.96 -5.22 -4.88
C ALA A 460 -11.52 -4.67 -4.84
N LEU A 461 -10.59 -5.42 -4.27
CA LEU A 461 -9.16 -5.14 -4.23
C LEU A 461 -8.45 -5.93 -5.33
N ALA A 462 -7.92 -5.21 -6.32
CA ALA A 462 -7.22 -5.76 -7.48
C ALA A 462 -5.80 -5.19 -7.62
N GLY A 463 -5.16 -4.80 -6.51
CA GLY A 463 -3.74 -4.38 -6.47
C GLY A 463 -3.42 -3.21 -5.54
N GLY A 464 -4.42 -2.47 -5.05
CA GLY A 464 -4.21 -1.29 -4.19
C GLY A 464 -4.41 -1.50 -2.69
N ASP A 465 -4.40 -0.39 -1.96
CA ASP A 465 -4.51 -0.33 -0.51
C ASP A 465 -5.94 0.06 -0.07
N LEU A 466 -6.47 -0.60 0.96
CA LEU A 466 -7.69 -0.21 1.66
C LEU A 466 -7.36 0.23 3.08
N GLN A 467 -7.59 1.50 3.42
CA GLN A 467 -7.51 2.00 4.79
C GLN A 467 -8.90 2.17 5.39
N THR A 468 -9.13 1.58 6.56
CA THR A 468 -10.44 1.64 7.20
C THR A 468 -10.45 1.45 8.72
N ARG A 469 -11.53 1.91 9.36
CA ARG A 469 -11.84 1.68 10.78
C ARG A 469 -12.86 0.57 10.98
N GLY A 470 -13.60 0.15 9.97
CA GLY A 470 -14.64 -0.87 10.06
C GLY A 470 -15.12 -1.33 8.68
N LEU A 471 -15.25 -2.64 8.51
CA LEU A 471 -15.68 -3.26 7.25
C LEU A 471 -16.85 -4.20 7.49
N HIS A 472 -18.02 -3.74 7.05
CA HIS A 472 -19.28 -4.47 7.16
C HIS A 472 -19.73 -5.08 5.83
N GLY A 473 -19.19 -4.59 4.72
CA GLY A 473 -19.46 -5.09 3.38
C GLY A 473 -18.49 -6.19 2.96
N SER A 474 -18.82 -6.90 1.87
CA SER A 474 -17.93 -7.91 1.30
C SER A 474 -16.68 -7.28 0.68
N VAL A 475 -15.53 -7.95 0.83
CA VAL A 475 -14.26 -7.58 0.21
C VAL A 475 -13.80 -8.70 -0.71
N GLU A 476 -13.78 -8.42 -2.02
CA GLU A 476 -13.29 -9.31 -3.07
C GLU A 476 -11.81 -9.03 -3.35
N ILE A 477 -10.93 -10.01 -3.21
CA ILE A 477 -9.47 -9.84 -3.30
C ILE A 477 -8.96 -10.72 -4.45
N THR A 478 -8.65 -10.09 -5.58
CA THR A 478 -8.28 -10.78 -6.85
C THR A 478 -6.82 -10.62 -7.23
N ALA A 479 -6.08 -9.77 -6.52
CA ALA A 479 -4.64 -9.59 -6.66
C ALA A 479 -4.04 -9.27 -5.28
N PRO A 480 -2.71 -9.34 -5.12
CA PRO A 480 -2.06 -8.93 -3.88
C PRO A 480 -2.47 -7.52 -3.45
N ALA A 481 -2.98 -7.39 -2.22
CA ALA A 481 -3.53 -6.14 -1.70
C ALA A 481 -3.17 -5.92 -0.23
N ARG A 482 -3.34 -4.69 0.25
CA ARG A 482 -3.08 -4.33 1.65
C ARG A 482 -4.33 -3.78 2.32
N LEU A 483 -4.61 -4.29 3.52
CA LEU A 483 -5.61 -3.75 4.43
C LEU A 483 -4.91 -2.99 5.56
N LEU A 484 -5.03 -1.67 5.54
CA LEU A 484 -4.46 -0.74 6.49
C LEU A 484 -5.51 -0.42 7.56
N LEU A 485 -5.41 -1.06 8.72
CA LEU A 485 -6.32 -0.80 9.83
C LEU A 485 -5.93 0.49 10.52
N ASP A 486 -6.86 1.44 10.53
CA ASP A 486 -6.70 2.71 11.21
C ASP A 486 -7.17 2.56 12.66
N LEU A 487 -6.43 3.16 13.58
CA LEU A 487 -6.85 3.22 14.96
C LEU A 487 -7.58 4.54 15.20
N ASP A 488 -8.82 4.46 15.63
CA ASP A 488 -9.34 5.54 16.44
C ASP A 488 -8.65 5.46 17.81
N PRO A 489 -7.88 6.47 18.25
CA PRO A 489 -7.26 6.46 19.57
C PRO A 489 -8.29 6.35 20.71
N ASN A 490 -9.58 6.56 20.43
CA ASN A 490 -10.68 6.40 21.37
C ASN A 490 -11.48 5.10 21.18
N SER A 491 -11.26 4.33 20.11
CA SER A 491 -11.89 3.02 19.91
C SER A 491 -10.89 1.90 20.16
N MET A 492 -11.23 0.97 21.04
CA MET A 492 -10.37 -0.17 21.39
C MET A 492 -10.42 -1.30 20.34
N SER A 493 -11.37 -1.26 19.39
CA SER A 493 -11.50 -2.31 18.38
C SER A 493 -12.06 -1.77 17.07
N SER A 494 -11.55 -2.29 15.95
CA SER A 494 -12.33 -2.37 14.70
C SER A 494 -12.93 -3.75 14.56
N VAL A 495 -14.02 -3.82 13.81
CA VAL A 495 -14.67 -5.07 13.43
C VAL A 495 -14.66 -5.17 11.91
N ILE A 496 -14.22 -6.32 11.41
CA ILE A 496 -14.38 -6.78 10.04
C ILE A 496 -15.36 -7.96 10.10
N ASP A 497 -16.64 -7.67 9.97
CA ASP A 497 -17.73 -8.65 9.95
C ASP A 497 -18.24 -8.93 8.53
N GLY A 498 -17.81 -8.14 7.55
CA GLY A 498 -17.96 -8.44 6.13
C GLY A 498 -17.23 -9.71 5.69
N THR A 499 -17.67 -10.30 4.58
CA THR A 499 -17.05 -11.51 4.01
C THR A 499 -15.85 -11.17 3.13
N LEU A 500 -14.75 -11.90 3.28
CA LEU A 500 -13.61 -11.90 2.36
C LEU A 500 -13.83 -13.00 1.31
N VAL A 501 -13.57 -12.71 0.05
CA VAL A 501 -13.65 -13.67 -1.08
C VAL A 501 -12.50 -13.47 -2.04
N GLY A 502 -12.10 -14.52 -2.77
CA GLY A 502 -11.05 -14.45 -3.79
C GLY A 502 -9.78 -15.23 -3.44
N ASP A 503 -8.74 -15.07 -4.25
CA ASP A 503 -7.48 -15.84 -4.20
C ASP A 503 -6.23 -14.95 -4.15
N GLY A 504 -6.37 -13.63 -4.24
CA GLY A 504 -5.25 -12.70 -4.07
C GLY A 504 -4.75 -12.68 -2.62
N SER A 505 -3.43 -12.60 -2.41
CA SER A 505 -2.85 -12.52 -1.07
C SER A 505 -3.23 -11.20 -0.37
N LEU A 506 -3.57 -11.25 0.91
CA LEU A 506 -3.95 -10.09 1.71
C LEU A 506 -2.89 -9.78 2.77
N THR A 507 -2.35 -8.57 2.78
CA THR A 507 -1.49 -8.11 3.88
C THR A 507 -2.26 -7.17 4.80
N ILE A 508 -2.45 -7.58 6.05
CA ILE A 508 -3.12 -6.77 7.07
C ILE A 508 -2.05 -6.10 7.92
N THR A 509 -2.07 -4.77 7.95
CA THR A 509 -1.13 -3.98 8.73
C THR A 509 -1.78 -2.70 9.25
N ARG A 510 -1.05 -1.93 10.03
CA ARG A 510 -1.53 -0.65 10.55
C ARG A 510 -1.24 0.48 9.59
N ALA A 511 -2.14 1.47 9.57
CA ALA A 511 -1.90 2.72 8.87
C ALA A 511 -0.79 3.56 9.54
N VAL A 512 -0.65 3.46 10.87
CA VAL A 512 0.36 4.19 11.67
C VAL A 512 1.15 3.20 12.52
N PRO A 513 2.51 3.20 12.43
CA PRO A 513 3.36 2.37 13.28
C PRO A 513 3.16 2.70 14.76
N VAL A 514 3.13 1.68 15.61
CA VAL A 514 3.18 1.81 17.07
C VAL A 514 4.23 0.88 17.64
N SER A 515 4.57 1.09 18.91
CA SER A 515 5.42 0.16 19.64
C SER A 515 4.74 -1.20 19.82
N THR A 516 5.52 -2.28 19.82
CA THR A 516 5.05 -3.65 20.07
C THR A 516 4.36 -3.82 21.42
N SER A 517 4.78 -3.08 22.44
CA SER A 517 4.16 -3.06 23.77
C SER A 517 2.71 -2.55 23.77
N GLU A 518 2.36 -1.65 22.85
CA GLU A 518 1.00 -1.12 22.72
C GLU A 518 0.07 -2.06 21.94
N LEU A 519 0.62 -2.91 21.08
CA LEU A 519 -0.16 -3.87 20.28
C LEU A 519 -0.82 -4.95 21.14
N ALA A 520 -0.09 -5.48 22.12
CA ALA A 520 -0.57 -6.61 22.92
C ALA A 520 -1.71 -6.26 23.90
N SER A 521 -1.92 -4.98 24.24
CA SER A 521 -2.78 -4.61 25.38
C SER A 521 -4.02 -3.78 25.04
N ARG A 522 -4.11 -3.13 23.86
CA ARG A 522 -5.14 -2.11 23.65
C ARG A 522 -5.86 -2.11 22.30
N HIS A 523 -5.32 -2.74 21.27
CA HIS A 523 -5.85 -2.58 19.91
C HIS A 523 -5.89 -3.91 19.18
N VAL A 524 -7.01 -4.61 19.33
CA VAL A 524 -7.24 -5.88 18.67
C VAL A 524 -8.36 -5.71 17.66
N HIS A 525 -8.07 -6.09 16.41
CA HIS A 525 -9.02 -6.02 15.32
C HIS A 525 -9.70 -7.38 15.15
N SER A 526 -11.02 -7.40 15.25
CA SER A 526 -11.78 -8.65 15.21
C SER A 526 -12.23 -8.95 13.78
N ILE A 527 -11.95 -10.16 13.29
CA ILE A 527 -12.52 -10.67 12.04
C ILE A 527 -13.53 -11.76 12.39
N THR A 528 -14.78 -11.53 12.00
CA THR A 528 -15.92 -12.36 12.43
C THR A 528 -16.71 -12.96 11.28
N GLY A 529 -16.50 -12.49 10.05
CA GLY A 529 -17.15 -13.03 8.85
C GLY A 529 -16.80 -14.50 8.60
N ASP A 530 -17.70 -15.23 7.93
CA ASP A 530 -17.37 -16.52 7.32
C ASP A 530 -16.65 -16.27 6.00
N ASN A 531 -15.33 -16.48 6.01
CA ASN A 531 -14.48 -16.19 4.86
C ASN A 531 -14.04 -17.47 4.16
N SER A 532 -14.82 -18.56 4.24
CA SER A 532 -14.52 -19.84 3.59
C SER A 532 -14.31 -19.78 2.07
N ALA A 533 -14.82 -18.73 1.41
CA ALA A 533 -14.62 -18.45 -0.02
C ALA A 533 -13.35 -17.63 -0.33
N PHE A 534 -12.56 -17.26 0.69
CA PHE A 534 -11.24 -16.66 0.54
C PHE A 534 -10.16 -17.75 0.64
N SER A 535 -9.27 -17.80 -0.34
CA SER A 535 -8.21 -18.81 -0.48
C SER A 535 -6.81 -18.22 -0.64
N GLY A 536 -6.71 -16.90 -0.74
CA GLY A 536 -5.42 -16.21 -0.77
C GLY A 536 -4.71 -16.28 0.58
N ASP A 537 -3.38 -16.17 0.55
CA ASP A 537 -2.57 -16.14 1.76
C ASP A 537 -2.82 -14.85 2.56
N VAL A 538 -2.74 -14.92 3.89
CA VAL A 538 -2.89 -13.77 4.80
C VAL A 538 -1.55 -13.47 5.46
N ASN A 539 -1.03 -12.26 5.25
CA ASN A 539 0.16 -11.75 5.95
C ASN A 539 -0.27 -10.77 7.04
N ILE A 540 0.04 -11.06 8.30
CA ILE A 540 -0.27 -10.20 9.45
C ILE A 540 1.01 -9.49 9.88
N ALA A 541 1.06 -8.17 9.69
CA ALA A 541 2.27 -7.35 9.91
C ALA A 541 1.98 -6.16 10.84
N SER A 542 2.69 -6.06 11.96
CA SER A 542 2.58 -4.91 12.89
C SER A 542 1.14 -4.62 13.37
N VAL A 543 0.31 -5.65 13.53
CA VAL A 543 -1.09 -5.55 13.94
C VAL A 543 -1.51 -6.79 14.73
N ALA A 544 -2.49 -6.64 15.63
CA ALA A 544 -3.11 -7.77 16.33
C ALA A 544 -4.48 -8.08 15.72
N ILE A 545 -4.63 -9.30 15.20
CA ILE A 545 -5.88 -9.81 14.60
C ILE A 545 -6.48 -10.87 15.50
N MET A 546 -7.76 -10.74 15.80
CA MET A 546 -8.56 -11.72 16.52
C MET A 546 -9.50 -12.44 15.55
N ALA A 547 -9.22 -13.71 15.28
CA ALA A 547 -10.10 -14.59 14.54
C ALA A 547 -11.20 -15.14 15.47
N ARG A 548 -12.46 -14.89 15.12
CA ARG A 548 -13.63 -15.37 15.92
C ARG A 548 -14.34 -16.59 15.37
N THR A 549 -14.03 -16.99 14.14
CA THR A 549 -14.58 -18.17 13.47
C THR A 549 -13.44 -18.97 12.85
N SER A 550 -13.64 -20.27 12.66
CA SER A 550 -12.61 -21.15 12.10
C SER A 550 -12.23 -20.80 10.66
N THR A 551 -13.09 -20.04 9.98
CA THR A 551 -12.93 -19.57 8.61
C THR A 551 -12.67 -18.07 8.53
N ALA A 552 -12.43 -17.37 9.65
CA ALA A 552 -12.28 -15.91 9.69
C ALA A 552 -11.15 -15.37 8.80
N LEU A 553 -10.13 -16.17 8.52
CA LEU A 553 -8.99 -15.78 7.67
C LEU A 553 -8.96 -16.56 6.34
N GLY A 554 -10.06 -17.22 5.99
CA GLY A 554 -10.17 -18.06 4.80
C GLY A 554 -9.42 -19.37 4.92
N THR A 555 -8.99 -19.91 3.78
CA THR A 555 -8.39 -21.25 3.64
C THR A 555 -6.92 -21.22 3.20
N GLY A 556 -6.39 -20.03 2.86
CA GLY A 556 -4.99 -19.85 2.48
C GLY A 556 -4.02 -19.98 3.64
N HIS A 557 -2.72 -19.87 3.34
CA HIS A 557 -1.67 -19.94 4.36
C HIS A 557 -1.60 -18.62 5.15
N ILE A 558 -1.34 -18.68 6.46
CA ILE A 558 -1.27 -17.49 7.31
C ILE A 558 0.19 -17.24 7.73
N ASN A 559 0.75 -16.11 7.31
CA ASN A 559 2.07 -15.66 7.73
C ASN A 559 1.92 -14.59 8.82
N VAL A 560 2.44 -14.85 10.02
CA VAL A 560 2.54 -13.86 11.10
C VAL A 560 3.96 -13.32 11.11
N LEU A 561 4.12 -12.12 10.56
CA LEU A 561 5.39 -11.43 10.41
C LEU A 561 5.87 -10.81 11.74
N PRO A 562 7.09 -10.25 11.82
CA PRO A 562 7.53 -9.54 13.01
C PRO A 562 6.51 -8.48 13.44
N ASP A 563 6.29 -8.38 14.74
CA ASP A 563 5.30 -7.49 15.38
C ASP A 563 3.83 -7.81 15.07
N GLY A 564 3.55 -8.84 14.27
CA GLY A 564 2.22 -9.38 14.05
C GLY A 564 1.77 -10.26 15.22
N VAL A 565 0.49 -10.18 15.58
CA VAL A 565 -0.14 -11.06 16.57
C VAL A 565 -1.41 -11.64 15.96
N LEU A 566 -1.52 -12.96 15.95
CA LEU A 566 -2.75 -13.68 15.62
C LEU A 566 -3.34 -14.30 16.87
N SER A 567 -4.58 -13.95 17.18
CA SER A 567 -5.30 -14.43 18.35
C SER A 567 -6.55 -15.24 18.00
N PHE A 568 -6.79 -16.33 18.70
CA PHE A 568 -7.95 -17.21 18.52
C PHE A 568 -8.93 -17.06 19.69
N TRP A 569 -10.12 -16.52 19.40
CA TRP A 569 -11.12 -16.21 20.42
C TRP A 569 -12.46 -16.82 20.03
N GLY A 570 -12.97 -17.73 20.85
CA GLY A 570 -14.29 -18.32 20.63
C GLY A 570 -15.43 -17.28 20.66
N PRO A 571 -16.59 -17.60 20.07
CA PRO A 571 -17.74 -16.70 20.04
C PRO A 571 -18.42 -16.49 21.42
N GLY A 572 -18.20 -17.38 22.40
CA GLY A 572 -18.69 -17.27 23.77
C GLY A 572 -17.54 -17.11 24.77
N GLY A 573 -17.72 -16.27 25.79
CA GLY A 573 -16.75 -16.16 26.87
C GLY A 573 -16.81 -17.39 27.79
N ASP A 574 -15.65 -18.02 27.99
CA ASP A 574 -15.30 -18.86 29.15
C ASP A 574 -15.92 -20.29 29.22
N THR A 575 -16.46 -20.86 28.13
CA THR A 575 -16.91 -22.26 28.15
C THR A 575 -16.06 -23.19 27.27
N ALA A 576 -15.94 -24.46 27.67
CA ALA A 576 -15.23 -25.46 26.86
C ALA A 576 -15.83 -25.71 25.47
N ALA A 577 -17.06 -25.25 25.22
CA ALA A 577 -17.69 -25.25 23.91
C ALA A 577 -17.11 -24.18 22.96
N ASP A 578 -16.31 -23.24 23.47
CA ASP A 578 -15.79 -22.08 22.74
C ASP A 578 -14.38 -22.33 22.14
N ARG A 579 -13.97 -23.60 21.99
CA ARG A 579 -12.71 -23.92 21.30
C ARG A 579 -12.83 -23.66 19.81
N LEU A 580 -12.02 -22.74 19.31
CA LEU A 580 -11.82 -22.46 17.90
C LEU A 580 -10.85 -23.49 17.31
N ALA A 581 -11.18 -24.03 16.14
CA ALA A 581 -10.34 -24.98 15.41
C ALA A 581 -9.93 -24.38 14.07
N ILE A 582 -8.69 -23.90 13.97
CA ILE A 582 -8.15 -23.31 12.74
C ILE A 582 -7.54 -24.42 11.88
N GLN A 583 -7.96 -24.48 10.61
CA GLN A 583 -7.50 -25.48 9.63
C GLN A 583 -6.31 -24.99 8.80
N ASN A 584 -6.03 -23.69 8.80
CA ASN A 584 -4.95 -23.08 8.04
C ASN A 584 -3.59 -23.56 8.51
N ASN A 585 -2.66 -23.69 7.56
CA ASN A 585 -1.23 -23.72 7.89
C ASN A 585 -0.79 -22.32 8.32
N ILE A 586 0.10 -22.25 9.31
CA ILE A 586 0.56 -21.00 9.91
C ILE A 586 2.09 -20.96 9.89
N SER A 587 2.66 -19.88 9.38
CA SER A 587 4.07 -19.55 9.54
C SER A 587 4.25 -18.40 10.54
N LEU A 588 5.02 -18.63 11.61
CA LEU A 588 5.49 -17.59 12.52
C LEU A 588 6.90 -17.19 12.09
N ALA A 589 7.05 -15.97 11.57
CA ALA A 589 8.32 -15.40 11.14
C ALA A 589 8.76 -14.27 12.08
N GLY A 590 8.80 -14.57 13.38
CA GLY A 590 9.00 -13.59 14.46
C GLY A 590 7.70 -13.01 15.04
N GLY A 591 6.55 -13.50 14.59
CA GLY A 591 5.23 -13.12 15.07
C GLY A 591 4.76 -13.88 16.32
N GLN A 592 3.51 -13.66 16.72
CA GLN A 592 2.90 -14.31 17.89
C GLN A 592 1.57 -15.01 17.54
N LEU A 593 1.34 -16.19 18.14
CA LEU A 593 0.11 -16.96 18.03
C LEU A 593 -0.51 -17.21 19.42
N VAL A 594 -1.69 -16.67 19.70
CA VAL A 594 -2.22 -16.65 21.07
C VAL A 594 -3.69 -17.10 21.13
N GLY A 595 -4.00 -18.11 21.94
CA GLY A 595 -5.39 -18.43 22.29
C GLY A 595 -5.94 -17.48 23.37
N ASP A 596 -7.27 -17.37 23.49
CA ASP A 596 -7.91 -16.64 24.58
C ASP A 596 -7.53 -17.22 25.95
N SER A 597 -6.75 -16.50 26.75
CA SER A 597 -6.28 -16.92 28.08
C SER A 597 -7.35 -17.13 29.15
N ASN A 598 -8.62 -16.87 28.83
CA ASN A 598 -9.76 -17.21 29.68
C ASN A 598 -10.53 -18.43 29.16
N ALA A 599 -10.12 -19.00 28.03
CA ALA A 599 -10.72 -20.20 27.47
C ALA A 599 -9.71 -21.37 27.51
N PRO A 600 -10.18 -22.62 27.40
CA PRO A 600 -9.28 -23.75 27.17
C PRO A 600 -8.42 -23.55 25.91
N PRO A 601 -7.31 -24.31 25.77
CA PRO A 601 -6.45 -24.21 24.60
C PRO A 601 -7.22 -24.34 23.30
N GLN A 602 -6.94 -23.42 22.38
CA GLN A 602 -7.54 -23.36 21.05
C GLN A 602 -6.82 -24.36 20.13
N PHE A 603 -7.50 -24.91 19.12
CA PHE A 603 -6.92 -25.94 18.26
C PHE A 603 -6.34 -25.34 16.97
N LEU A 604 -5.11 -25.74 16.64
CA LEU A 604 -4.52 -25.57 15.33
C LEU A 604 -4.39 -26.94 14.66
N HIS A 605 -5.23 -27.21 13.65
CA HIS A 605 -5.20 -28.46 12.88
C HIS A 605 -4.19 -28.45 11.74
N GLY A 606 -3.95 -27.28 11.14
CA GLY A 606 -2.93 -27.11 10.12
C GLY A 606 -1.52 -27.20 10.69
N GLU A 607 -0.53 -27.20 9.80
CA GLU A 607 0.87 -27.21 10.17
C GLU A 607 1.30 -25.87 10.78
N LEU A 608 2.27 -25.91 11.69
CA LEU A 608 2.92 -24.75 12.28
C LEU A 608 4.38 -24.67 11.85
N HIS A 609 4.75 -23.66 11.07
CA HIS A 609 6.13 -23.41 10.63
C HIS A 609 6.73 -22.25 11.42
N VAL A 610 7.90 -22.43 12.03
CA VAL A 610 8.50 -21.42 12.90
C VAL A 610 9.88 -21.02 12.42
N SER A 611 10.08 -19.71 12.30
CA SER A 611 11.35 -19.07 11.99
C SER A 611 11.54 -17.79 12.83
N GLY A 612 12.80 -17.41 13.04
CA GLY A 612 13.15 -16.29 13.90
C GLY A 612 12.67 -16.48 15.36
N MET A 613 12.47 -15.37 16.06
CA MET A 613 12.03 -15.35 17.47
C MET A 613 10.51 -15.20 17.55
N SER A 614 9.81 -16.32 17.61
CA SER A 614 8.34 -16.37 17.61
C SER A 614 7.77 -16.71 18.98
N ARG A 615 6.48 -16.42 19.18
CA ARG A 615 5.78 -16.66 20.45
C ARG A 615 4.50 -17.44 20.22
N ILE A 616 4.14 -18.31 21.15
CA ILE A 616 2.89 -19.07 21.13
C ILE A 616 2.31 -19.17 22.54
N GLY A 617 0.99 -19.22 22.71
CA GLY A 617 0.41 -19.44 24.03
C GLY A 617 -1.05 -19.82 23.99
N ASN A 618 -1.46 -20.72 24.89
CA ASN A 618 -2.83 -21.25 25.00
C ASN A 618 -3.36 -21.87 23.68
N VAL A 619 -2.50 -22.60 22.98
CA VAL A 619 -2.83 -23.31 21.73
C VAL A 619 -2.41 -24.77 21.82
N GLN A 620 -3.26 -25.65 21.34
CA GLN A 620 -2.97 -27.06 21.09
C GLN A 620 -2.78 -27.28 19.59
N VAL A 621 -1.54 -27.55 19.19
CA VAL A 621 -1.12 -27.77 17.81
C VAL A 621 -1.28 -29.27 17.50
N LEU A 622 -2.31 -29.59 16.74
CA LEU A 622 -2.64 -30.95 16.31
C LEU A 622 -1.93 -31.34 15.01
N GLY A 623 -1.64 -30.37 14.14
CA GLY A 623 -0.79 -30.55 12.96
C GLY A 623 0.69 -30.60 13.32
N ASP A 624 1.52 -30.91 12.33
CA ASP A 624 2.97 -30.98 12.51
C ASP A 624 3.55 -29.58 12.76
N THR A 625 4.59 -29.52 13.59
CA THR A 625 5.34 -28.29 13.90
C THR A 625 6.75 -28.40 13.33
N TYR A 626 7.15 -27.43 12.51
CA TYR A 626 8.46 -27.36 11.88
C TYR A 626 9.25 -26.20 12.49
N LEU A 627 10.33 -26.52 13.21
CA LEU A 627 11.25 -25.54 13.77
C LEU A 627 12.47 -25.40 12.86
N SER A 628 12.63 -24.25 12.22
CA SER A 628 13.78 -23.97 11.34
C SER A 628 15.09 -23.76 12.11
N ASP A 629 16.22 -23.85 11.42
CA ASP A 629 17.53 -23.57 12.00
C ASP A 629 17.62 -22.12 12.55
N GLY A 630 18.10 -21.97 13.78
CA GLY A 630 18.17 -20.70 14.49
C GLY A 630 16.82 -20.15 14.96
N SER A 631 15.73 -20.92 14.85
CA SER A 631 14.43 -20.50 15.35
C SER A 631 14.33 -20.62 16.88
N ARG A 632 13.51 -19.77 17.47
CA ARG A 632 13.14 -19.78 18.89
C ARG A 632 11.65 -19.63 19.02
N LEU A 633 11.00 -20.56 19.70
CA LEU A 633 9.56 -20.52 19.99
C LEU A 633 9.34 -20.40 21.49
N SER A 634 8.83 -19.25 21.94
CA SER A 634 8.60 -18.99 23.38
C SER A 634 7.13 -19.14 23.74
N SER A 635 6.82 -19.87 24.81
CA SER A 635 5.48 -19.89 25.42
C SER A 635 5.20 -18.56 26.13
N VAL A 636 4.07 -17.89 25.89
CA VAL A 636 3.79 -16.53 26.41
C VAL A 636 2.57 -16.38 27.32
N THR A 637 1.83 -17.45 27.62
CA THR A 637 0.62 -17.37 28.44
C THR A 637 0.70 -18.20 29.71
N LYS A 638 -0.21 -17.92 30.65
CA LYS A 638 -0.42 -18.62 31.92
C LYS A 638 -1.11 -19.99 31.77
N ASP A 639 -1.23 -20.49 30.55
CA ASP A 639 -2.10 -21.60 30.21
C ASP A 639 -1.30 -22.74 29.55
N VAL A 640 -2.01 -23.77 29.09
CA VAL A 640 -1.40 -24.95 28.49
C VAL A 640 -1.14 -24.71 27.01
N THR A 641 0.11 -24.85 26.59
CA THR A 641 0.50 -24.97 25.18
C THR A 641 0.87 -26.42 24.91
N GLN A 642 0.24 -27.06 23.92
CA GLN A 642 0.44 -28.48 23.62
C GLN A 642 0.85 -28.69 22.17
N TYR A 643 1.83 -29.56 21.95
CA TYR A 643 2.26 -30.01 20.62
C TYR A 643 1.95 -31.50 20.50
N VAL A 644 0.85 -31.80 19.81
CA VAL A 644 0.34 -33.17 19.61
C VAL A 644 0.84 -33.78 18.31
N GLY A 645 0.91 -32.97 17.24
CA GLY A 645 1.53 -33.37 15.98
C GLY A 645 3.04 -33.59 16.13
N ASP A 646 3.67 -34.08 15.07
CA ASP A 646 5.10 -34.34 15.10
C ASP A 646 5.90 -33.02 15.09
N LEU A 647 7.03 -33.00 15.79
CA LEU A 647 7.91 -31.84 15.90
C LEU A 647 9.18 -32.09 15.07
N TRP A 648 9.29 -31.41 13.93
CA TRP A 648 10.40 -31.50 12.99
C TRP A 648 11.46 -30.44 13.28
N ILE A 649 12.71 -30.87 13.47
CA ILE A 649 13.82 -29.99 13.86
C ILE A 649 14.81 -29.82 12.70
N GLY A 650 14.85 -28.62 12.10
CA GLY A 650 15.62 -28.30 10.89
C GLY A 650 17.08 -27.85 11.11
N GLY A 651 17.59 -27.89 12.34
CA GLY A 651 18.93 -27.39 12.70
C GLY A 651 19.02 -27.20 14.21
N HIS A 652 19.58 -26.08 14.68
CA HIS A 652 19.51 -25.70 16.10
C HIS A 652 18.26 -24.86 16.37
N ALA A 653 17.28 -25.42 17.08
CA ALA A 653 16.05 -24.74 17.46
C ALA A 653 15.90 -24.68 18.98
N GLU A 654 15.32 -23.59 19.46
CA GLU A 654 15.03 -23.37 20.87
C GLU A 654 13.52 -23.42 21.12
N LEU A 655 13.09 -24.19 22.12
CA LEU A 655 11.74 -24.12 22.67
C LEU A 655 11.83 -23.58 24.10
N GLU A 656 11.37 -22.36 24.28
CA GLU A 656 11.41 -21.65 25.55
C GLU A 656 10.07 -21.74 26.27
N TYR A 657 10.11 -22.10 27.55
CA TYR A 657 8.98 -22.09 28.46
C TYR A 657 9.39 -21.39 29.77
N GLY A 658 8.42 -20.92 30.54
CA GLY A 658 8.67 -20.10 31.71
C GLY A 658 8.52 -18.62 31.40
N ASN A 659 8.00 -17.89 32.38
CA ASN A 659 8.14 -16.44 32.43
C ASN A 659 9.24 -16.05 33.41
N GLU A 660 10.21 -15.24 32.94
CA GLU A 660 11.23 -14.64 33.81
C GLU A 660 10.64 -13.54 34.72
N ILE A 661 9.47 -12.99 34.35
CA ILE A 661 8.85 -11.87 35.04
C ILE A 661 8.08 -12.36 36.27
N ILE A 662 8.70 -12.19 37.45
CA ILE A 662 8.01 -12.21 38.73
C ILE A 662 7.09 -10.99 38.76
N ALA A 663 5.80 -11.19 38.48
CA ALA A 663 4.82 -10.14 38.63
C ALA A 663 4.86 -9.59 40.07
N VAL A 664 4.64 -8.28 40.22
CA VAL A 664 4.84 -7.55 41.50
C VAL A 664 3.92 -8.06 42.62
N ASN A 665 2.83 -8.75 42.25
CA ASN A 665 1.92 -9.41 43.18
C ASN A 665 1.98 -10.92 43.00
N ALA A 666 2.00 -11.66 44.13
CA ALA A 666 1.97 -13.11 44.13
C ALA A 666 0.70 -13.72 43.49
N SER A 667 -0.38 -12.94 43.35
CA SER A 667 -1.60 -13.34 42.64
C SER A 667 -1.43 -13.39 41.12
N ASP A 668 -0.41 -12.72 40.60
CA ASP A 668 -0.14 -12.54 39.18
C ASP A 668 0.99 -13.47 38.72
N VAL A 669 1.37 -14.46 39.55
CA VAL A 669 2.32 -15.50 39.17
C VAL A 669 1.66 -16.38 38.11
N LEU A 670 2.05 -16.16 36.87
CA LEU A 670 1.59 -16.89 35.70
C LEU A 670 2.42 -18.18 35.59
N VAL A 671 1.83 -19.32 35.94
CA VAL A 671 2.41 -20.65 35.70
C VAL A 671 1.73 -21.24 34.48
N GLY A 672 2.46 -21.29 33.36
CA GLY A 672 2.05 -22.03 32.17
C GLY A 672 2.53 -23.48 32.19
N THR A 673 1.98 -24.29 31.30
CA THR A 673 2.49 -25.66 31.05
C THR A 673 2.74 -25.85 29.56
N THR A 674 3.95 -26.27 29.19
CA THR A 674 4.28 -26.64 27.81
C THR A 674 4.36 -28.16 27.71
N GLN A 675 3.60 -28.77 26.79
CA GLN A 675 3.55 -30.22 26.64
C GLN A 675 3.96 -30.66 25.24
N LEU A 676 4.93 -31.57 25.16
CA LEU A 676 5.34 -32.24 23.92
C LEU A 676 4.79 -33.67 23.96
N LEU A 677 3.84 -33.98 23.07
CA LEU A 677 3.06 -35.23 23.12
C LEU A 677 3.24 -36.11 21.86
N GLY A 678 3.69 -35.53 20.75
CA GLY A 678 3.92 -36.20 19.45
C GLY A 678 5.28 -36.89 19.32
N THR A 679 5.77 -37.02 18.09
CA THR A 679 7.13 -37.54 17.79
C THR A 679 8.08 -36.37 17.52
N ILE A 680 9.25 -36.36 18.15
CA ILE A 680 10.33 -35.44 17.76
C ILE A 680 11.13 -36.09 16.63
N ARG A 681 11.22 -35.39 15.50
CA ARG A 681 11.89 -35.85 14.28
C ARG A 681 13.05 -34.95 13.92
N SER A 682 14.16 -35.56 13.51
CA SER A 682 15.23 -34.81 12.84
C SER A 682 14.81 -34.44 11.41
N ASN A 683 15.10 -33.21 10.98
CA ASN A 683 14.94 -32.75 9.59
C ASN A 683 16.22 -32.09 9.05
N ALA A 684 17.36 -32.38 9.67
CA ALA A 684 18.67 -31.85 9.30
C ALA A 684 19.76 -32.85 9.67
N THR A 685 20.94 -32.75 9.04
CA THR A 685 22.10 -33.60 9.37
C THR A 685 22.45 -33.53 10.86
N ASN A 686 22.36 -32.35 11.46
CA ASN A 686 22.54 -32.13 12.89
C ASN A 686 21.33 -31.35 13.43
N ALA A 687 20.33 -32.07 13.94
CA ALA A 687 19.17 -31.48 14.59
C ALA A 687 19.43 -31.34 16.09
N VAL A 688 19.19 -30.15 16.64
CA VAL A 688 19.30 -29.85 18.06
C VAL A 688 18.03 -29.14 18.50
N LEU A 689 17.33 -29.70 19.48
CA LEU A 689 16.24 -29.03 20.18
C LEU A 689 16.73 -28.66 21.59
N ASP A 690 16.87 -27.36 21.87
CA ASP A 690 17.22 -26.87 23.20
C ASP A 690 15.97 -26.37 23.94
N LEU A 691 15.67 -27.02 25.06
CA LEU A 691 14.58 -26.69 25.95
C LEU A 691 15.07 -25.62 26.94
N ILE A 692 14.59 -24.39 26.77
CA ILE A 692 15.02 -23.24 27.57
C ILE A 692 14.02 -23.00 28.69
N ASP A 693 14.43 -23.27 29.93
CA ASP A 693 13.64 -23.02 31.14
C ASP A 693 13.90 -21.62 31.70
N ARG A 694 12.87 -20.78 31.69
CA ARG A 694 12.89 -19.42 32.24
C ARG A 694 12.26 -19.28 33.62
N GLY A 695 11.84 -20.37 34.27
CA GLY A 695 11.45 -20.35 35.67
C GLY A 695 10.17 -21.13 35.99
N LEU A 696 9.08 -20.42 36.25
CA LEU A 696 7.95 -20.97 37.03
C LEU A 696 7.05 -21.95 36.27
N ASP A 697 7.29 -22.20 34.99
CA ASP A 697 6.45 -23.08 34.16
C ASP A 697 6.92 -24.53 34.23
N GLU A 698 5.99 -25.44 33.93
CA GLU A 698 6.29 -26.86 33.82
C GLU A 698 6.39 -27.28 32.34
N ALA A 699 7.46 -27.99 31.99
CA ALA A 699 7.57 -28.68 30.71
C ALA A 699 7.30 -30.18 30.88
N VAL A 700 6.29 -30.69 30.18
CA VAL A 700 5.97 -32.13 30.14
C VAL A 700 6.44 -32.68 28.81
N ILE A 701 7.45 -33.56 28.85
CA ILE A 701 8.01 -34.21 27.67
C ILE A 701 7.52 -35.66 27.66
N ASP A 702 6.49 -35.93 26.87
CA ASP A 702 5.93 -37.27 26.67
C ASP A 702 5.94 -37.60 25.17
N VAL A 703 7.13 -37.86 24.63
CA VAL A 703 7.34 -37.94 23.17
C VAL A 703 7.85 -39.31 22.72
N SER A 704 7.65 -39.61 21.44
CA SER A 704 8.49 -40.57 20.72
C SER A 704 9.65 -39.83 20.04
N LEU A 705 10.71 -40.54 19.70
CA LEU A 705 11.85 -40.00 18.94
C LEU A 705 11.99 -40.78 17.64
N ASP A 706 12.25 -40.09 16.54
CA ASP A 706 12.51 -40.72 15.25
C ASP A 706 13.62 -39.97 14.49
N VAL A 707 14.74 -40.64 14.23
CA VAL A 707 15.91 -40.01 13.59
C VAL A 707 16.19 -40.69 12.25
N GLN A 708 16.16 -39.89 11.17
CA GLN A 708 16.32 -40.42 9.82
C GLN A 708 17.79 -40.78 9.51
N SER A 709 17.99 -41.65 8.52
CA SER A 709 19.33 -42.07 8.10
C SER A 709 20.21 -40.88 7.71
N GLY A 710 21.45 -40.87 8.19
CA GLY A 710 22.42 -39.80 7.96
C GLY A 710 22.15 -38.50 8.74
N GLN A 711 21.18 -38.51 9.66
CA GLN A 711 20.87 -37.40 10.54
C GLN A 711 21.21 -37.73 11.99
N SER A 712 21.32 -36.69 12.81
CA SER A 712 21.45 -36.81 14.25
C SER A 712 20.45 -35.92 14.98
N LEU A 713 20.04 -36.33 16.18
CA LEU A 713 19.16 -35.57 17.06
C LEU A 713 19.80 -35.43 18.45
N SER A 714 19.94 -34.20 18.91
CA SER A 714 20.30 -33.86 20.28
C SER A 714 19.15 -33.12 20.95
N ILE A 715 18.76 -33.53 22.15
CA ILE A 715 17.85 -32.77 23.01
C ILE A 715 18.65 -32.17 24.16
N LEU A 716 18.59 -30.84 24.30
CA LEU A 716 19.28 -30.10 25.34
C LEU A 716 18.26 -29.49 26.30
N HIS A 717 18.72 -29.20 27.51
CA HIS A 717 18.03 -28.36 28.48
C HIS A 717 19.00 -27.26 28.92
N ASN A 718 18.69 -26.01 28.60
CA ASN A 718 19.52 -24.84 28.87
C ASN A 718 20.96 -25.02 28.34
N GLY A 719 21.07 -25.52 27.11
CA GLY A 719 22.35 -25.78 26.43
C GLY A 719 23.15 -26.96 26.96
N GLN A 720 22.59 -27.78 27.85
CA GLN A 720 23.22 -29.00 28.37
C GLN A 720 22.49 -30.24 27.87
N SER A 721 23.22 -31.30 27.50
CA SER A 721 22.60 -32.58 27.14
C SER A 721 21.77 -33.12 28.30
N MET A 722 20.52 -33.50 28.02
CA MET A 722 19.64 -34.09 29.03
C MET A 722 19.53 -35.61 28.89
N ASP A 723 19.29 -36.28 30.00
CA ASP A 723 18.93 -37.70 30.01
C ASP A 723 17.46 -37.83 29.58
N LEU A 724 17.19 -38.71 28.61
CA LEU A 724 15.85 -38.91 28.05
C LEU A 724 15.20 -40.14 28.68
N LEU A 725 14.06 -39.92 29.34
CA LEU A 725 13.20 -41.00 29.83
C LEU A 725 12.07 -41.22 28.82
N ILE A 726 12.03 -42.41 28.21
CA ILE A 726 10.95 -42.85 27.34
C ILE A 726 10.13 -43.88 28.10
N ALA A 727 8.87 -43.56 28.37
CA ALA A 727 7.98 -44.39 29.18
C ALA A 727 6.56 -44.35 28.63
N GLY A 728 5.76 -45.37 28.95
CA GLY A 728 4.36 -45.43 28.56
C GLY A 728 4.13 -46.22 27.28
N GLY A 729 2.95 -46.85 27.21
CA GLY A 729 2.57 -47.72 26.10
C GLY A 729 2.56 -46.99 24.76
N GLY A 730 3.30 -47.52 23.79
CA GLY A 730 3.30 -47.03 22.41
C GLY A 730 4.34 -45.94 22.11
N LYS A 731 5.08 -45.45 23.12
CA LYS A 731 6.22 -44.54 22.90
C LYS A 731 7.42 -45.32 22.42
N ARG A 732 8.19 -44.73 21.49
CA ARG A 732 9.36 -45.41 20.93
C ARG A 732 10.51 -44.46 20.60
N VAL A 733 11.69 -45.05 20.51
CA VAL A 733 12.88 -44.48 19.89
C VAL A 733 13.14 -45.25 18.60
N SER A 734 13.00 -44.62 17.44
CA SER A 734 13.10 -45.29 16.13
C SER A 734 13.99 -44.57 15.12
N GLY A 735 14.15 -45.20 13.95
CA GLY A 735 14.89 -44.67 12.80
C GLY A 735 16.30 -45.23 12.67
N ASP A 736 17.08 -44.63 11.77
CA ASP A 736 18.39 -45.10 11.30
C ASP A 736 19.50 -44.05 11.44
N GLY A 737 19.23 -43.02 12.23
CA GLY A 737 20.16 -41.94 12.52
C GLY A 737 20.92 -42.14 13.83
N THR A 738 21.40 -41.03 14.38
CA THR A 738 22.11 -41.00 15.68
C THR A 738 21.37 -40.15 16.70
N ILE A 739 21.17 -40.66 17.90
CA ILE A 739 20.67 -39.89 19.06
C ILE A 739 21.85 -39.56 19.96
N ASN A 740 22.09 -38.28 20.25
CA ASN A 740 23.25 -37.82 21.01
C ASN A 740 22.94 -37.61 22.50
N ASN A 741 22.05 -38.44 23.05
CA ASN A 741 21.55 -38.34 24.42
C ASN A 741 21.71 -39.69 25.13
N ASN A 742 21.76 -39.66 26.46
CA ASN A 742 21.51 -40.85 27.25
C ASN A 742 20.02 -41.18 27.19
N VAL A 743 19.67 -42.45 27.05
CA VAL A 743 18.28 -42.91 26.90
C VAL A 743 17.96 -43.96 27.96
N THR A 744 16.90 -43.73 28.72
CA THR A 744 16.29 -44.74 29.60
C THR A 744 14.93 -45.14 29.04
N VAL A 745 14.73 -46.43 28.79
CA VAL A 745 13.46 -46.97 28.28
C VAL A 745 12.78 -47.76 29.39
N SER A 746 11.57 -47.35 29.75
CA SER A 746 10.79 -47.94 30.85
C SER A 746 9.56 -48.71 30.35
N GLU A 747 8.76 -49.23 31.27
CA GLU A 747 7.57 -50.03 30.98
C GLU A 747 6.69 -49.43 29.87
N GLY A 748 6.41 -50.25 28.86
CA GLY A 748 5.52 -49.93 27.74
C GLY A 748 6.20 -49.22 26.56
N ALA A 749 7.41 -48.71 26.73
CA ALA A 749 8.18 -48.07 25.67
C ALA A 749 9.17 -49.03 25.00
N ALA A 750 9.61 -48.70 23.78
CA ALA A 750 10.55 -49.51 23.02
C ALA A 750 11.64 -48.71 22.31
N ILE A 751 12.80 -49.33 22.08
CA ILE A 751 13.73 -48.93 21.02
C ILE A 751 13.48 -49.84 19.82
N THR A 752 13.30 -49.26 18.63
CA THR A 752 12.98 -49.98 17.39
C THR A 752 13.86 -49.44 16.27
N PRO A 753 15.08 -49.98 16.08
CA PRO A 753 15.96 -49.56 15.00
C PRO A 753 15.31 -49.75 13.63
N GLY A 754 15.35 -48.70 12.80
CA GLY A 754 14.80 -48.68 11.45
C GLY A 754 13.29 -48.56 11.31
N SER A 755 12.87 -48.49 10.04
CA SER A 755 11.46 -48.52 9.60
C SER A 755 11.08 -49.86 8.93
N SER A 756 11.91 -50.89 9.16
CA SER A 756 11.74 -52.32 8.84
C SER A 756 13.09 -53.01 9.12
N GLU A 757 14.16 -52.50 8.51
CA GLU A 757 15.55 -52.88 8.80
C GLU A 757 16.43 -51.63 8.87
N GLY A 758 17.42 -51.59 9.76
CA GLY A 758 18.25 -50.39 9.89
C GLY A 758 19.08 -50.25 11.18
N LEU A 759 20.07 -49.35 11.15
CA LEU A 759 21.02 -49.13 12.25
C LEU A 759 20.67 -47.84 12.98
N LEU A 760 20.14 -47.97 14.19
CA LEU A 760 19.99 -46.84 15.10
C LEU A 760 21.25 -46.72 15.96
N ALA A 761 21.89 -45.55 15.95
CA ALA A 761 22.99 -45.25 16.84
C ALA A 761 22.53 -44.38 18.02
N ILE A 762 23.05 -44.65 19.21
CA ILE A 762 22.91 -43.81 20.39
C ILE A 762 24.31 -43.45 20.87
N ASP A 763 24.71 -42.18 20.67
CA ASP A 763 25.94 -41.59 21.20
C ASP A 763 25.72 -41.16 22.67
N GLY A 764 25.54 -42.17 23.51
CA GLY A 764 25.23 -42.01 24.93
C GLY A 764 25.12 -43.37 25.61
N THR A 765 24.66 -43.37 26.87
CA THR A 765 24.33 -44.61 27.59
C THR A 765 22.86 -44.99 27.37
N VAL A 766 22.58 -46.29 27.32
CA VAL A 766 21.21 -46.82 27.25
C VAL A 766 20.90 -47.65 28.49
N SER A 767 19.74 -47.39 29.12
CA SER A 767 19.25 -48.17 30.26
C SER A 767 17.85 -48.70 29.96
N PHE A 768 17.70 -50.01 29.86
CA PHE A 768 16.41 -50.67 29.80
C PHE A 768 15.96 -50.99 31.23
N ALA A 769 15.04 -50.17 31.73
CA ALA A 769 14.38 -50.41 33.01
C ALA A 769 13.35 -51.56 32.88
N ASN A 770 12.77 -51.96 34.00
CA ASN A 770 11.80 -53.06 34.04
C ASN A 770 10.65 -52.83 33.04
N GLY A 771 10.48 -53.75 32.09
CA GLY A 771 9.44 -53.70 31.07
C GLY A 771 9.73 -52.82 29.84
N GLY A 772 10.88 -52.13 29.78
CA GLY A 772 11.34 -51.45 28.57
C GLY A 772 11.80 -52.45 27.51
N ARG A 773 11.50 -52.21 26.23
CA ARG A 773 11.70 -53.19 25.15
C ARG A 773 12.79 -52.77 24.15
N LEU A 774 13.55 -53.73 23.67
CA LEU A 774 14.28 -53.64 22.41
C LEU A 774 13.54 -54.50 21.39
N SER A 775 13.09 -53.90 20.28
CA SER A 775 12.39 -54.59 19.21
C SER A 775 13.30 -54.69 17.98
N ILE A 776 13.53 -55.91 17.52
CA ILE A 776 14.43 -56.22 16.39
C ILE A 776 13.67 -56.99 15.32
N GLU A 777 13.76 -56.54 14.07
CA GLU A 777 13.24 -57.24 12.91
C GLU A 777 14.40 -57.86 12.10
N LEU A 778 14.27 -59.13 11.73
CA LEU A 778 15.27 -59.90 10.98
C LEU A 778 14.77 -60.18 9.55
N GLY A 779 15.44 -59.62 8.54
CA GLY A 779 15.17 -59.81 7.11
C GLY A 779 16.34 -60.34 6.27
N GLY A 780 17.49 -60.55 6.89
CA GLY A 780 18.76 -60.99 6.30
C GLY A 780 19.89 -60.90 7.33
N VAL A 781 21.13 -61.08 6.89
CA VAL A 781 22.30 -61.27 7.76
C VAL A 781 23.23 -60.05 7.85
N ASP A 782 22.96 -58.99 7.09
CA ASP A 782 23.74 -57.75 7.12
C ASP A 782 23.13 -56.74 8.14
N PRO A 783 23.82 -56.41 9.25
CA PRO A 783 23.30 -55.52 10.29
C PRO A 783 23.04 -54.13 9.75
N GLY A 784 21.90 -53.55 10.12
CA GLY A 784 21.53 -52.19 9.73
C GLY A 784 21.14 -52.01 8.27
N ILE A 785 21.12 -53.11 7.50
CA ILE A 785 20.69 -53.13 6.09
C ILE A 785 19.57 -54.14 5.92
N GLN A 786 19.77 -55.36 6.43
CA GLN A 786 18.82 -56.46 6.31
C GLN A 786 18.25 -56.90 7.66
N PHE A 787 18.67 -56.31 8.77
CA PHE A 787 17.99 -56.46 10.05
C PHE A 787 18.20 -55.24 10.94
N GLY A 788 17.29 -55.02 11.88
CA GLY A 788 17.38 -53.96 12.88
C GLY A 788 18.58 -54.17 13.82
N ALA A 789 19.43 -53.17 13.98
CA ALA A 789 20.57 -53.23 14.90
C ALA A 789 20.64 -51.94 15.74
N LEU A 790 20.92 -52.09 17.03
CA LEU A 790 21.14 -50.96 17.94
C LEU A 790 22.64 -50.83 18.25
N GLN A 791 23.24 -49.70 17.89
CA GLN A 791 24.60 -49.37 18.28
C GLN A 791 24.59 -48.34 19.40
N VAL A 792 25.18 -48.66 20.54
CA VAL A 792 25.33 -47.74 21.67
C VAL A 792 26.81 -47.44 21.85
N LEU A 793 27.21 -46.17 21.80
CA LEU A 793 28.62 -45.80 21.98
C LEU A 793 29.02 -45.78 23.47
N GLY A 794 28.06 -45.60 24.38
CA GLY A 794 28.24 -45.70 25.83
C GLY A 794 27.91 -47.08 26.40
N ASN A 795 27.62 -47.12 27.70
CA ASN A 795 27.24 -48.34 28.42
C ASN A 795 25.77 -48.70 28.16
N VAL A 796 25.47 -50.00 28.19
CA VAL A 796 24.12 -50.56 28.11
C VAL A 796 23.79 -51.29 29.40
N SER A 797 22.65 -50.99 30.01
CA SER A 797 22.16 -51.67 31.21
C SER A 797 20.80 -52.33 30.96
N LEU A 798 20.66 -53.61 31.28
CA LEU A 798 19.48 -54.44 31.02
C LEU A 798 18.72 -54.79 32.31
N ASN A 799 18.35 -53.80 33.13
CA ASN A 799 17.77 -53.98 34.46
C ASN A 799 16.27 -54.37 34.43
N GLY A 800 15.96 -55.52 33.85
CA GLY A 800 14.58 -56.01 33.66
C GLY A 800 13.97 -55.62 32.31
N GLY A 801 14.81 -55.19 31.36
CA GLY A 801 14.41 -54.97 29.98
C GLY A 801 13.96 -56.26 29.28
N LEU A 802 13.23 -56.10 28.18
CA LEU A 802 12.68 -57.18 27.36
C LEU A 802 13.24 -57.10 25.93
N LEU A 803 13.43 -58.26 25.31
CA LEU A 803 13.82 -58.39 23.91
C LEU A 803 12.64 -58.96 23.10
N ASP A 804 12.20 -58.25 22.08
CA ASP A 804 11.21 -58.71 21.11
C ASP A 804 11.89 -58.87 19.74
N VAL A 805 11.75 -60.05 19.14
CA VAL A 805 12.36 -60.35 17.82
C VAL A 805 11.26 -60.81 16.87
N THR A 806 11.21 -60.19 15.69
CA THR A 806 10.31 -60.55 14.59
C THR A 806 11.09 -60.89 13.33
N LEU A 807 10.48 -61.66 12.44
CA LEU A 807 11.04 -61.99 11.14
C LEU A 807 10.27 -61.20 10.08
N SER A 808 10.97 -60.58 9.14
CA SER A 808 10.31 -59.97 7.99
C SER A 808 9.84 -61.05 7.00
N ASP A 809 8.79 -60.73 6.25
CA ASP A 809 8.07 -61.70 5.43
C ASP A 809 8.99 -62.34 4.37
N GLY A 810 9.14 -63.66 4.47
CA GLY A 810 9.89 -64.47 3.50
C GLY A 810 11.38 -64.66 3.82
N PHE A 811 11.88 -64.12 4.94
CA PHE A 811 13.25 -64.39 5.37
C PHE A 811 13.43 -65.87 5.79
N ALA A 812 14.36 -66.56 5.12
CA ALA A 812 14.64 -67.98 5.31
C ALA A 812 15.93 -68.20 6.09
N ILE A 813 15.82 -68.17 7.41
CA ILE A 813 16.95 -68.35 8.34
C ILE A 813 17.66 -69.69 8.12
N GLN A 814 18.98 -69.63 8.01
CA GLN A 814 19.85 -70.79 8.08
C GLN A 814 20.32 -71.03 9.52
N PRO A 815 20.54 -72.29 9.94
CA PRO A 815 20.98 -72.59 11.31
C PRO A 815 22.29 -71.92 11.74
N ASP A 816 23.15 -71.57 10.78
CA ASP A 816 24.45 -70.90 10.98
C ASP A 816 24.40 -69.38 10.83
N ASP A 817 23.22 -68.79 10.56
CA ASP A 817 23.06 -67.34 10.57
C ASP A 817 23.27 -66.77 11.97
N THR A 818 23.93 -65.61 12.03
CA THR A 818 24.18 -64.87 13.28
C THR A 818 23.79 -63.42 13.12
N PHE A 819 23.17 -62.85 14.15
CA PHE A 819 22.64 -61.48 14.14
C PHE A 819 23.19 -60.72 15.34
N GLU A 820 24.14 -59.79 15.13
CA GLU A 820 24.61 -58.87 16.16
C GLU A 820 23.60 -57.73 16.32
N ILE A 821 22.65 -57.93 17.23
CA ILE A 821 21.47 -57.06 17.36
C ILE A 821 21.73 -55.82 18.23
N LEU A 822 22.75 -55.88 19.09
CA LEU A 822 23.10 -54.79 19.99
C LEU A 822 24.61 -54.74 20.21
N THR A 823 25.21 -53.56 20.11
CA THR A 823 26.60 -53.28 20.51
C THR A 823 26.67 -52.16 21.55
N GLY A 824 27.67 -52.20 22.42
CA GLY A 824 27.86 -51.26 23.53
C GLY A 824 29.31 -51.19 23.99
N MET A 825 29.72 -50.10 24.65
CA MET A 825 31.04 -50.02 25.32
C MET A 825 31.18 -51.09 26.42
N ARG A 826 30.09 -51.32 27.14
CA ARG A 826 29.94 -52.35 28.15
C ARG A 826 28.46 -52.69 28.28
N ILE A 827 28.15 -53.99 28.38
CA ILE A 827 26.79 -54.48 28.58
C ILE A 827 26.69 -55.10 29.97
N ASP A 828 25.80 -54.56 30.82
CA ASP A 828 25.52 -55.04 32.17
C ASP A 828 24.11 -55.63 32.24
N GLY A 829 24.00 -56.89 32.68
CA GLY A 829 22.73 -57.60 32.85
C GLY A 829 22.34 -58.47 31.65
N GLN A 830 21.08 -58.93 31.63
CA GLN A 830 20.47 -59.74 30.58
C GLN A 830 19.00 -59.33 30.41
N PHE A 831 18.43 -59.53 29.23
CA PHE A 831 17.00 -59.34 29.03
C PHE A 831 16.20 -60.38 29.84
N ALA A 832 15.16 -59.93 30.54
CA ALA A 832 14.43 -60.75 31.49
C ALA A 832 13.65 -61.91 30.83
N ASN A 833 13.23 -61.74 29.57
CA ASN A 833 12.51 -62.75 28.79
C ASN A 833 13.42 -63.56 27.85
N ALA A 834 14.72 -63.30 27.83
CA ALA A 834 15.65 -63.88 26.86
C ALA A 834 17.02 -64.15 27.49
N THR A 835 17.05 -64.85 28.64
CA THR A 835 18.29 -65.14 29.38
C THR A 835 19.21 -66.10 28.63
N ASP A 836 18.63 -67.08 27.94
CA ASP A 836 19.34 -68.13 27.21
C ASP A 836 18.91 -68.22 25.74
N SER A 837 17.60 -68.09 25.48
CA SER A 837 17.03 -68.14 24.13
C SER A 837 15.89 -67.13 23.94
N VAL A 838 15.58 -66.82 22.68
CA VAL A 838 14.44 -65.99 22.27
C VAL A 838 13.76 -66.62 21.05
N VAL A 839 12.44 -66.52 20.95
CA VAL A 839 11.67 -67.06 19.83
C VAL A 839 11.26 -65.94 18.88
N ALA A 840 11.50 -66.14 17.57
CA ALA A 840 10.96 -65.30 16.50
C ALA A 840 10.35 -66.19 15.41
N GLY A 841 9.04 -66.04 15.18
CA GLY A 841 8.31 -66.94 14.29
C GLY A 841 8.39 -68.41 14.73
N GLN A 842 8.80 -69.29 13.83
CA GLN A 842 9.01 -70.72 14.11
C GLN A 842 10.41 -71.06 14.65
N PHE A 843 11.28 -70.06 14.84
CA PHE A 843 12.67 -70.27 15.22
C PHE A 843 12.93 -69.84 16.66
N GLU A 844 13.71 -70.64 17.38
CA GLU A 844 14.35 -70.32 18.66
C GLU A 844 15.83 -70.03 18.40
N PHE A 845 16.29 -68.88 18.88
CA PHE A 845 17.68 -68.44 18.80
C PHE A 845 18.33 -68.55 20.16
N THR A 846 19.59 -68.97 20.20
CA THR A 846 20.43 -68.81 21.39
C THR A 846 20.85 -67.35 21.50
N VAL A 847 20.73 -66.76 22.69
CA VAL A 847 21.15 -65.39 22.97
C VAL A 847 22.52 -65.40 23.64
N GLN A 848 23.52 -64.85 22.96
CA GLN A 848 24.89 -64.75 23.48
C GLN A 848 25.16 -63.34 23.99
N TYR A 849 25.31 -63.22 25.31
CA TYR A 849 25.71 -61.97 25.97
C TYR A 849 27.23 -61.87 26.08
N LEU A 850 27.85 -61.08 25.21
CA LEU A 850 29.27 -60.76 25.24
C LEU A 850 29.49 -59.45 26.02
N PRO A 851 30.73 -59.13 26.45
CA PRO A 851 30.99 -57.89 27.20
C PRO A 851 30.59 -56.61 26.48
N THR A 852 30.57 -56.62 25.14
CA THR A 852 30.33 -55.45 24.28
C THR A 852 29.28 -55.68 23.18
N SER A 853 28.69 -56.87 23.07
CA SER A 853 27.62 -57.13 22.10
C SER A 853 26.67 -58.24 22.52
N ILE A 854 25.47 -58.25 21.91
CA ILE A 854 24.47 -59.32 22.03
C ILE A 854 24.25 -59.90 20.65
N VAL A 855 24.45 -61.21 20.53
CA VAL A 855 24.35 -61.94 19.27
C VAL A 855 23.26 -63.01 19.38
N LEU A 856 22.37 -63.05 18.40
CA LEU A 856 21.45 -64.17 18.18
C LEU A 856 22.09 -65.16 17.22
N GLY A 857 22.06 -66.45 17.54
CA GLY A 857 22.59 -67.50 16.68
C GLY A 857 22.04 -68.88 17.00
N ASP A 858 22.59 -69.92 16.37
CA ASP A 858 22.18 -71.31 16.55
C ASP A 858 20.66 -71.51 16.36
N ALA A 859 20.10 -70.91 15.30
CA ALA A 859 18.66 -70.92 15.06
C ALA A 859 18.13 -72.35 14.88
N ARG A 860 17.07 -72.69 15.62
CA ARG A 860 16.43 -74.01 15.60
C ARG A 860 14.94 -73.86 15.41
N ILE A 861 14.35 -74.75 14.63
CA ILE A 861 12.88 -74.80 14.51
C ILE A 861 12.31 -75.25 15.86
N VAL A 862 11.44 -74.44 16.45
CA VAL A 862 10.63 -74.83 17.61
C VAL A 862 9.68 -75.92 17.14
N PRO A 863 9.78 -77.16 17.65
CA PRO A 863 8.84 -78.21 17.27
C PRO A 863 7.42 -77.75 17.59
N GLU A 864 6.51 -77.79 16.61
CA GLU A 864 5.10 -77.52 16.89
C GLU A 864 4.66 -78.39 18.07
N SER A 865 3.98 -77.81 19.05
CA SER A 865 3.43 -78.57 20.16
C SER A 865 2.41 -79.56 19.59
N SER A 866 2.76 -80.84 19.58
CA SER A 866 1.94 -81.94 19.06
C SER A 866 0.59 -82.08 19.74
#